data_AF-A0A6J2TGX8-F1
#
_entry.id   AF-A0A6J2TGX8-F1
#
_cell.length_a   1.000
_cell.length_b   1.000
_cell.length_c   1.000
_cell.angle_alpha   90.00
_cell.angle_beta   90.00
_cell.angle_gamma   90.00
#
_symmetry.space_group_name_H-M   'P 1'
#
loop_
_entity.id
_entity.type
_entity.pdbx_description
1 polymer ?
#
loop_
_entity_poly.entity_id
_entity_poly.type
_entity_poly.pdbx_seq_one_letter_code
_entity_poly.pdbx_strand_id
1 'polypeptide(L)'
;MAWPAVLKITAQPSPHYKFFPLSKGLGAPLNATELTLTCSKPITSRIQLVCQLVQQYKGYDRYLVSPNTLQYVGNDSKLNFEPVCLEIKAVDSEHITFKFVLGSYCIAKTKDTEVIAHLEELKKNVTPDLVQLPLDEVITQNFERNDMVALAFTPFIIEGANRCKIGETVFSTGILNANERVNIIHCCNEKIPFCCKTMLHLVLSDVAKDYQIKLFNEERQWESALIKPTSNEKLKAKSILVYEAPKYDGPSSSIDTVVACKLKLYDGIEELDETDVSFVGVAKNNSDVSIPTDLEVQRSLGAEVKNLQKLVSEFLNLLPPLIKKPTTMETRILSDLLTKLFKEDTNIKLRHRALQFIIEYGSMDLLIRLNLLSEFVWATNGRELHSPGVYLLPTICPKWVNRNQYNTIIVLLGFYNFRTNARIYWMKNFINWSKSIQCPEISGNAFVKLNDWVKQIEHSRVRGSFRDFILVFTGIDFVPSLKEYDKLIQNIFYEDDAFKDHWAFLYKVVNSENNELCNISKQLCKLVLQNKRSDVNNMSIVDKVNQLVNYEPRVSKHGWFRFIAAFISSCNFDDNPSPWHLCRKAYGLDEEFLSECTSLRDIQEHFLDKLECTTEEEQEFVRMKSVDYFVIERVNAWGQLRRFRLDPSKLLKDGSKLITYKMAILFSESTLANESVLFQMLRSAMEINISMGNLCYESKTLFGQVLEHRTEDPTDETILNYAEAILKLTAPFNVWPYMMYKYIDDSELLARFIIEKLLPYEVPAGDEWSMDIKGFDILPLKVNKGFITKLIREHKKYSEEKPKYVRNSMDHLIKIRIGRILLACRTTNSWEDEWWTLVQAPYDHPNVKYMYECFLAQHITYDALMGRLRTFGEEHENNKLSLISVVHIYIDTKLSSFETWKEMIMKLQLETEISGSQLHHRYANLIRNHVSRSEKEIENTREQILIYYEDEGIRFLLPHLIRLQNGHLIVSNTLLNKTFAPSSEYWDHDEWRELLKPLIPWLGDDDNVEE
;
A
#
# COMPACT_ATOMS: atom_id res chain seq x y z
N MET A 1 -44.51 5.81 -54.13
CA MET A 1 -45.68 6.40 -53.46
C MET A 1 -45.44 6.32 -51.96
N ALA A 2 -45.30 7.45 -51.27
CA ALA A 2 -45.19 7.44 -49.81
C ALA A 2 -46.57 7.14 -49.24
N TRP A 3 -46.71 6.05 -48.51
CA TRP A 3 -47.89 5.80 -47.68
C TRP A 3 -47.68 6.59 -46.39
N PRO A 4 -48.48 7.62 -46.06
CA PRO A 4 -48.35 8.24 -44.76
C PRO A 4 -48.97 7.30 -43.73
N ALA A 5 -48.11 6.66 -42.93
CA ALA A 5 -48.47 6.01 -41.69
C ALA A 5 -47.81 6.74 -40.50
N VAL A 6 -48.55 6.88 -39.41
CA VAL A 6 -48.11 7.51 -38.17
C VAL A 6 -47.92 6.41 -37.13
N LEU A 7 -46.67 6.20 -36.72
CA LEU A 7 -46.35 5.30 -35.62
C LEU A 7 -46.32 6.11 -34.31
N LYS A 8 -46.90 5.57 -33.24
CA LYS A 8 -46.89 6.18 -31.90
C LYS A 8 -46.62 5.11 -30.84
N ILE A 9 -45.72 5.41 -29.90
CA ILE A 9 -45.52 4.60 -28.70
C ILE A 9 -46.62 4.96 -27.69
N THR A 10 -47.46 4.00 -27.34
CA THR A 10 -48.59 4.18 -26.40
C THR A 10 -48.22 3.80 -24.97
N ALA A 11 -47.24 2.90 -24.78
CA ALA A 11 -46.63 2.61 -23.48
C ALA A 11 -45.11 2.58 -23.63
N GLN A 12 -44.40 3.40 -22.84
CA GLN A 12 -42.94 3.51 -22.87
C GLN A 12 -42.27 2.35 -22.11
N PRO A 13 -41.03 1.97 -22.47
CA PRO A 13 -40.24 1.04 -21.66
C PRO A 13 -39.93 1.64 -20.28
N SER A 14 -39.55 0.79 -19.32
CA SER A 14 -39.05 1.26 -18.02
C SER A 14 -37.82 2.15 -18.23
N PRO A 15 -37.75 3.34 -17.60
CA PRO A 15 -36.58 4.22 -17.71
C PRO A 15 -35.33 3.61 -17.09
N HIS A 16 -35.48 2.59 -16.23
CA HIS A 16 -34.40 1.88 -15.56
C HIS A 16 -34.53 0.39 -15.81
N TYR A 17 -33.48 -0.21 -16.35
CA TYR A 17 -33.44 -1.63 -16.65
C TYR A 17 -32.01 -2.16 -16.57
N LYS A 18 -31.82 -3.34 -15.99
CA LYS A 18 -30.50 -3.92 -15.77
C LYS A 18 -29.99 -4.61 -17.03
N PHE A 19 -28.84 -4.20 -17.56
CA PHE A 19 -28.28 -4.82 -18.77
C PHE A 19 -27.36 -5.98 -18.36
N PHE A 20 -27.67 -7.19 -18.80
CA PHE A 20 -26.94 -8.39 -18.38
C PHE A 20 -25.82 -8.70 -19.36
N PRO A 21 -24.56 -8.87 -18.90
CA PRO A 21 -23.54 -9.53 -19.71
C PRO A 21 -24.02 -10.95 -20.02
N LEU A 22 -23.87 -11.44 -21.26
CA LEU A 22 -24.34 -12.80 -21.61
C LEU A 22 -23.71 -13.89 -20.74
N SER A 23 -22.49 -13.68 -20.25
CA SER A 23 -21.83 -14.61 -19.34
C SER A 23 -22.57 -14.81 -18.01
N LYS A 24 -23.53 -13.93 -17.67
CA LYS A 24 -24.38 -14.01 -16.48
C LYS A 24 -25.79 -14.55 -16.78
N GLY A 25 -26.06 -14.98 -18.01
CA GLY A 25 -27.40 -15.40 -18.47
C GLY A 25 -28.29 -14.24 -18.92
N LEU A 26 -29.48 -14.57 -19.42
CA LEU A 26 -30.49 -13.60 -19.85
C LEU A 26 -31.26 -13.04 -18.64
N GLY A 27 -31.54 -11.73 -18.67
CA GLY A 27 -32.32 -11.05 -17.64
C GLY A 27 -33.83 -11.25 -17.77
N ALA A 28 -34.58 -10.79 -16.76
CA ALA A 28 -36.04 -10.66 -16.86
C ALA A 28 -36.43 -9.75 -18.03
N PRO A 29 -37.54 -9.99 -18.74
CA PRO A 29 -37.91 -9.18 -19.91
C PRO A 29 -38.15 -7.71 -19.53
N LEU A 30 -37.89 -6.81 -20.49
CA LEU A 30 -38.33 -5.42 -20.45
C LEU A 30 -39.85 -5.36 -20.26
N ASN A 31 -40.32 -4.37 -19.50
CA ASN A 31 -41.74 -4.06 -19.42
C ASN A 31 -42.30 -3.86 -20.83
N ALA A 32 -43.50 -4.39 -21.07
CA ALA A 32 -44.12 -4.40 -22.38
C ALA A 32 -44.20 -2.98 -22.97
N THR A 33 -43.52 -2.76 -24.09
CA THR A 33 -43.63 -1.51 -24.85
C THR A 33 -44.75 -1.67 -25.86
N GLU A 34 -45.76 -0.80 -25.79
CA GLU A 34 -46.91 -0.85 -26.68
C GLU A 34 -46.80 0.24 -27.74
N LEU A 35 -47.10 -0.11 -28.99
CA LEU A 35 -47.11 0.82 -30.12
C LEU A 35 -48.42 0.72 -30.88
N THR A 36 -48.82 1.84 -31.45
CA THR A 36 -49.95 1.96 -32.36
C THR A 36 -49.48 2.56 -33.69
N LEU A 37 -49.72 1.87 -34.80
CA LEU A 37 -49.47 2.36 -36.15
C LEU A 37 -50.80 2.69 -36.81
N THR A 38 -51.02 3.93 -37.22
CA THR A 38 -52.21 4.37 -37.94
C THR A 38 -51.86 4.71 -39.38
N CYS A 39 -52.54 4.07 -40.34
CA CYS A 39 -52.32 4.24 -41.76
C CYS A 39 -53.45 5.07 -42.37
N SER A 40 -53.10 5.96 -43.31
CA SER A 40 -54.07 6.82 -44.00
C SER A 40 -55.03 6.07 -44.93
N LYS A 41 -54.70 4.82 -45.29
CA LYS A 41 -55.51 3.93 -46.13
C LYS A 41 -55.44 2.50 -45.57
N PRO A 42 -56.47 1.67 -45.79
CA PRO A 42 -56.41 0.26 -45.44
C PRO A 42 -55.26 -0.44 -46.16
N ILE A 43 -54.54 -1.29 -45.44
CA ILE A 43 -53.40 -2.06 -45.96
C ILE A 43 -53.80 -3.54 -45.98
N THR A 44 -53.70 -4.16 -47.15
CA THR A 44 -53.91 -5.61 -47.34
C THR A 44 -52.60 -6.40 -47.30
N SER A 45 -51.46 -5.72 -47.41
CA SER A 45 -50.11 -6.30 -47.33
C SER A 45 -49.69 -6.60 -45.88
N ARG A 46 -48.65 -7.41 -45.69
CA ARG A 46 -48.10 -7.68 -44.34
C ARG A 46 -47.34 -6.45 -43.83
N ILE A 47 -47.53 -6.13 -42.56
CA ILE A 47 -46.80 -5.04 -41.90
C ILE A 47 -45.73 -5.66 -41.01
N GLN A 48 -44.51 -5.16 -41.15
CA GLN A 48 -43.36 -5.53 -40.32
C GLN A 48 -42.88 -4.27 -39.58
N LEU A 49 -42.82 -4.37 -38.26
CA LEU A 49 -42.21 -3.35 -37.41
C LEU A 49 -40.83 -3.83 -36.98
N VAL A 50 -39.80 -3.06 -37.32
CA VAL A 50 -38.43 -3.37 -36.94
C VAL A 50 -38.01 -2.52 -35.75
N CYS A 51 -37.49 -3.17 -34.71
CA CYS A 51 -36.99 -2.55 -33.50
C CYS A 51 -35.46 -2.70 -33.40
N GLN A 52 -34.76 -1.57 -33.26
CA GLN A 52 -33.32 -1.51 -33.03
C GLN A 52 -33.02 -0.91 -31.65
N LEU A 53 -31.96 -1.37 -31.01
CA LEU A 53 -31.39 -0.72 -29.84
C LEU A 53 -30.44 0.38 -30.28
N VAL A 54 -30.66 1.60 -29.82
CA VAL A 54 -29.90 2.79 -30.25
C VAL A 54 -29.39 3.58 -29.05
N GLN A 55 -28.37 4.40 -29.25
CA GLN A 55 -27.74 5.24 -28.24
C GLN A 55 -27.38 6.59 -28.84
N GLN A 56 -27.44 7.64 -28.03
CA GLN A 56 -26.95 8.96 -28.41
C GLN A 56 -25.48 9.07 -27.99
N TYR A 57 -24.59 9.30 -28.95
CA TYR A 57 -23.16 9.44 -28.71
C TYR A 57 -22.79 10.91 -28.51
N LYS A 58 -21.80 11.17 -27.65
CA LYS A 58 -21.34 12.53 -27.36
C LYS A 58 -20.84 13.21 -28.64
N GLY A 59 -21.37 14.40 -28.95
CA GLY A 59 -21.05 15.12 -30.18
C GLY A 59 -21.92 14.77 -31.39
N TYR A 60 -22.95 13.93 -31.22
CA TYR A 60 -23.94 13.64 -32.27
C TYR A 60 -25.36 14.01 -31.82
N ASP A 61 -26.05 14.78 -32.66
CA ASP A 61 -27.44 15.22 -32.41
C ASP A 61 -28.48 14.14 -32.76
N ARG A 62 -28.04 12.94 -33.15
CA ARG A 62 -28.89 11.83 -33.60
C ARG A 62 -28.57 10.54 -32.88
N TYR A 63 -29.56 9.65 -32.77
CA TYR A 63 -29.38 8.28 -32.31
C TYR A 63 -28.65 7.44 -33.37
N LEU A 64 -27.75 6.59 -32.91
CA LEU A 64 -27.01 5.61 -33.71
C LEU A 64 -27.18 4.22 -33.08
N VAL A 65 -26.95 3.15 -33.83
CA VAL A 65 -27.10 1.78 -33.30
C VAL A 65 -26.15 1.56 -32.10
N SER A 66 -26.68 0.99 -31.02
CA SER A 66 -25.90 0.62 -29.84
C SER A 66 -25.18 -0.71 -30.09
N PRO A 67 -23.96 -0.92 -29.55
CA PRO A 67 -23.32 -2.24 -29.59
C PRO A 67 -23.98 -3.26 -28.65
N ASN A 68 -24.86 -2.83 -27.74
CA ASN A 68 -25.69 -3.71 -26.93
C ASN A 68 -26.80 -4.34 -27.82
N THR A 69 -27.34 -5.50 -27.42
CA THR A 69 -28.29 -6.24 -28.26
C THR A 69 -29.59 -6.59 -27.53
N LEU A 70 -30.69 -6.68 -28.27
CA LEU A 70 -31.98 -7.18 -27.76
C LEU A 70 -32.03 -8.70 -27.90
N GLN A 71 -32.21 -9.40 -26.78
CA GLN A 71 -32.27 -10.86 -26.73
C GLN A 71 -33.68 -11.32 -26.34
N TYR A 72 -34.19 -12.33 -27.04
CA TYR A 72 -35.47 -12.95 -26.68
C TYR A 72 -35.27 -13.86 -25.47
N VAL A 73 -36.08 -13.70 -24.42
CA VAL A 73 -35.90 -14.42 -23.14
C VAL A 73 -36.11 -15.93 -23.28
N GLY A 74 -36.78 -16.40 -24.34
CA GLY A 74 -37.08 -17.82 -24.57
C GLY A 74 -36.17 -18.57 -25.55
N ASN A 75 -35.05 -17.99 -26.02
CA ASN A 75 -34.15 -18.63 -26.99
C ASN A 75 -32.74 -18.89 -26.44
N ASP A 76 -31.99 -19.77 -27.11
CA ASP A 76 -30.66 -20.22 -26.72
C ASP A 76 -29.63 -19.09 -26.50
N SER A 77 -28.60 -19.41 -25.71
CA SER A 77 -27.48 -18.57 -25.22
C SER A 77 -26.62 -17.81 -26.27
N LYS A 78 -27.03 -17.74 -27.53
CA LYS A 78 -26.31 -17.02 -28.60
C LYS A 78 -26.82 -15.58 -28.73
N LEU A 79 -25.89 -14.66 -28.94
CA LEU A 79 -26.19 -13.27 -29.26
C LEU A 79 -27.01 -13.17 -30.56
N ASN A 80 -28.21 -12.60 -30.45
CA ASN A 80 -28.96 -12.11 -31.60
C ASN A 80 -28.40 -10.74 -32.04
N PHE A 81 -27.88 -10.67 -33.27
CA PHE A 81 -27.43 -9.44 -33.92
C PHE A 81 -28.44 -8.94 -34.98
N GLU A 82 -29.58 -9.61 -35.13
CA GLU A 82 -30.64 -9.18 -36.03
C GLU A 82 -31.58 -8.21 -35.30
N PRO A 83 -31.99 -7.11 -35.96
CA PRO A 83 -33.08 -6.27 -35.45
C PRO A 83 -34.34 -7.08 -35.17
N VAL A 84 -35.06 -6.73 -34.09
CA VAL A 84 -36.28 -7.45 -33.73
C VAL A 84 -37.39 -7.11 -34.72
N CYS A 85 -37.92 -8.12 -35.41
CA CYS A 85 -39.02 -7.96 -36.36
C CYS A 85 -40.34 -8.44 -35.75
N LEU A 86 -41.31 -7.54 -35.60
CA LEU A 86 -42.68 -7.86 -35.21
C LEU A 86 -43.58 -7.81 -36.45
N GLU A 87 -44.17 -8.93 -36.83
CA GLU A 87 -45.04 -9.02 -38.00
C GLU A 87 -46.51 -9.18 -37.62
N ILE A 88 -47.38 -8.45 -38.32
CA ILE A 88 -48.82 -8.65 -38.25
C ILE A 88 -49.33 -8.93 -39.66
N LYS A 89 -50.05 -10.05 -39.81
CA LYS A 89 -50.88 -10.28 -40.99
C LYS A 89 -52.11 -9.40 -40.83
N ALA A 90 -52.33 -8.46 -41.74
CA ALA A 90 -53.59 -7.74 -41.82
C ALA A 90 -54.67 -8.75 -42.24
N VAL A 91 -55.44 -9.27 -41.26
CA VAL A 91 -56.46 -10.30 -41.52
C VAL A 91 -57.75 -9.68 -42.06
N ASP A 92 -57.99 -8.38 -41.83
CA ASP A 92 -59.17 -7.66 -42.32
C ASP A 92 -58.79 -6.39 -43.08
N SER A 93 -59.36 -6.24 -44.28
CA SER A 93 -59.13 -5.14 -45.22
C SER A 93 -59.66 -3.76 -44.77
N GLU A 94 -60.14 -3.64 -43.53
CA GLU A 94 -60.70 -2.40 -42.97
C GLU A 94 -59.85 -1.78 -41.84
N HIS A 95 -58.83 -2.48 -41.34
CA HIS A 95 -58.01 -1.95 -40.25
C HIS A 95 -57.04 -0.88 -40.74
N ILE A 96 -57.29 0.36 -40.27
CA ILE A 96 -56.36 1.50 -40.41
C ILE A 96 -55.43 1.63 -39.21
N THR A 97 -55.63 0.88 -38.12
CA THR A 97 -54.86 0.99 -36.88
C THR A 97 -54.39 -0.38 -36.40
N PHE A 98 -53.08 -0.52 -36.19
CA PHE A 98 -52.43 -1.76 -35.77
C PHE A 98 -51.76 -1.57 -34.41
N LYS A 99 -51.88 -2.54 -33.51
CA LYS A 99 -51.23 -2.52 -32.18
C LYS A 99 -50.09 -3.54 -32.13
N PHE A 100 -48.95 -3.11 -31.64
CA PHE A 100 -47.77 -3.94 -31.43
C PHE A 100 -47.42 -3.95 -29.94
N VAL A 101 -47.01 -5.11 -29.43
CA VAL A 101 -46.51 -5.26 -28.07
C VAL A 101 -45.15 -5.92 -28.13
N LEU A 102 -44.12 -5.22 -27.67
CA LEU A 102 -42.80 -5.78 -27.45
C LEU A 102 -42.73 -6.29 -26.01
N GLY A 103 -43.14 -7.54 -25.80
CA GLY A 103 -42.96 -8.26 -24.54
C GLY A 103 -42.04 -9.47 -24.76
N SER A 104 -41.20 -9.81 -23.79
CA SER A 104 -40.25 -10.96 -23.81
C SER A 104 -38.84 -10.70 -24.36
N TYR A 105 -38.38 -9.44 -24.41
CA TYR A 105 -37.01 -9.11 -24.79
C TYR A 105 -36.24 -8.50 -23.62
N CYS A 106 -34.95 -8.85 -23.47
CA CYS A 106 -34.01 -8.25 -22.53
C CYS A 106 -32.87 -7.54 -23.27
N ILE A 107 -32.18 -6.62 -22.60
CA ILE A 107 -30.97 -5.95 -23.13
C ILE A 107 -29.73 -6.68 -22.62
N ALA A 108 -28.93 -7.18 -23.56
CA ALA A 108 -27.64 -7.80 -23.26
C ALA A 108 -26.50 -6.78 -23.42
N LYS A 109 -25.65 -6.68 -22.39
CA LYS A 109 -24.50 -5.77 -22.36
C LYS A 109 -23.30 -6.39 -23.08
N THR A 110 -22.77 -5.67 -24.06
CA THR A 110 -21.51 -6.01 -24.74
C THR A 110 -20.32 -5.58 -23.88
N LYS A 111 -19.26 -6.39 -23.81
CA LYS A 111 -18.02 -6.01 -23.12
C LYS A 111 -17.22 -5.04 -23.97
N ASP A 112 -16.51 -4.11 -23.33
CA ASP A 112 -15.68 -3.09 -24.01
C ASP A 112 -14.69 -3.71 -25.00
N THR A 113 -14.10 -4.86 -24.67
CA THR A 113 -13.16 -5.60 -25.53
C THR A 113 -13.81 -6.25 -26.76
N GLU A 114 -15.13 -6.41 -26.78
CA GLU A 114 -15.90 -7.12 -27.81
C GLU A 114 -16.71 -6.16 -28.71
N VAL A 115 -16.75 -4.86 -28.38
CA VAL A 115 -17.59 -3.85 -29.05
C VAL A 115 -17.36 -3.80 -30.57
N ILE A 116 -16.10 -3.75 -31.01
CA ILE A 116 -15.76 -3.63 -32.44
C ILE A 116 -16.26 -4.87 -33.21
N ALA A 117 -16.02 -6.07 -32.66
CA ALA A 117 -16.45 -7.31 -33.28
C ALA A 117 -17.99 -7.40 -33.39
N HIS A 118 -18.71 -6.98 -32.34
CA HIS A 118 -20.17 -6.99 -32.35
C HIS A 118 -20.77 -6.00 -33.35
N LEU A 119 -20.15 -4.83 -33.54
CA LEU A 119 -20.61 -3.85 -34.51
C LEU A 119 -20.41 -4.32 -35.95
N GLU A 120 -19.30 -5.00 -36.25
CA GLU A 120 -19.11 -5.62 -37.56
C GLU A 120 -20.14 -6.72 -37.86
N GLU A 121 -20.61 -7.45 -36.85
CA GLU A 121 -21.75 -8.38 -37.00
C GLU A 121 -23.07 -7.62 -37.21
N LEU A 122 -23.36 -6.58 -36.43
CA LEU A 122 -24.56 -5.75 -36.59
C LEU A 122 -24.64 -5.10 -37.98
N LYS A 123 -23.49 -4.70 -38.54
CA LYS A 123 -23.36 -4.08 -39.87
C LYS A 123 -23.90 -4.94 -41.00
N LYS A 124 -23.85 -6.26 -40.86
CA LYS A 124 -24.41 -7.20 -41.85
C LYS A 124 -25.94 -7.12 -41.93
N ASN A 125 -26.59 -6.64 -40.86
CA ASN A 125 -28.05 -6.63 -40.70
C ASN A 125 -28.69 -5.23 -40.74
N VAL A 126 -27.90 -4.16 -40.77
CA VAL A 126 -28.39 -2.76 -40.82
C VAL A 126 -28.50 -2.30 -42.27
N THR A 127 -29.72 -2.06 -42.74
CA THR A 127 -29.99 -1.52 -44.09
C THR A 127 -30.04 0.02 -44.09
N PRO A 128 -29.93 0.69 -45.26
CA PRO A 128 -29.97 2.15 -45.35
C PRO A 128 -31.25 2.81 -44.80
N ASP A 129 -32.36 2.07 -44.76
CA ASP A 129 -33.66 2.58 -44.30
C ASP A 129 -33.83 2.56 -42.77
N LEU A 130 -32.89 1.92 -42.07
CA LEU A 130 -32.82 1.76 -40.62
C LEU A 130 -31.92 2.82 -39.97
N VAL A 131 -31.87 2.85 -38.63
CA VAL A 131 -30.88 3.68 -37.92
C VAL A 131 -29.48 3.17 -38.21
N GLN A 132 -28.57 4.08 -38.53
CA GLN A 132 -27.22 3.77 -38.99
C GLN A 132 -26.25 3.52 -37.83
N LEU A 133 -25.19 2.78 -38.10
CA LEU A 133 -24.09 2.53 -37.15
C LEU A 133 -23.25 3.79 -36.89
N PRO A 134 -22.63 3.90 -35.71
CA PRO A 134 -21.61 4.92 -35.46
C PRO A 134 -20.33 4.67 -36.27
N LEU A 135 -19.54 5.74 -36.47
CA LEU A 135 -18.19 5.64 -37.06
C LEU A 135 -17.22 5.04 -36.04
N ASP A 136 -16.20 4.32 -36.51
CA ASP A 136 -15.19 3.64 -35.67
C ASP A 136 -14.55 4.56 -34.62
N GLU A 137 -14.30 5.82 -34.98
CA GLU A 137 -13.71 6.84 -34.09
C GLU A 137 -14.62 7.20 -32.90
N VAL A 138 -15.94 7.09 -33.07
CA VAL A 138 -16.95 7.43 -32.05
C VAL A 138 -17.12 6.29 -31.06
N ILE A 139 -16.94 5.06 -31.54
CA ILE A 139 -17.12 3.82 -30.79
C ILE A 139 -16.04 3.65 -29.71
N THR A 140 -14.85 4.23 -29.91
CA THR A 140 -13.74 4.15 -28.95
C THR A 140 -13.86 5.13 -27.78
N GLN A 141 -14.85 6.02 -27.77
CA GLN A 141 -15.11 6.89 -26.63
C GLN A 141 -15.72 6.05 -25.49
N ASN A 142 -14.98 5.91 -24.39
CA ASN A 142 -15.29 5.09 -23.20
C ASN A 142 -16.80 4.87 -22.96
N PHE A 143 -17.24 3.60 -22.98
CA PHE A 143 -18.56 3.19 -22.49
C PHE A 143 -18.63 3.45 -20.99
N GLU A 144 -19.12 4.63 -20.62
CA GLU A 144 -19.27 5.00 -19.21
C GLU A 144 -20.24 4.05 -18.51
N ARG A 145 -20.12 3.90 -17.18
CA ARG A 145 -21.05 3.06 -16.38
C ARG A 145 -22.53 3.46 -16.56
N ASN A 146 -22.80 4.67 -17.03
CA ASN A 146 -24.12 5.26 -17.23
C ASN A 146 -24.62 5.13 -18.69
N ASP A 147 -24.49 3.95 -19.29
CA ASP A 147 -25.03 3.68 -20.63
C ASP A 147 -26.55 3.92 -20.66
N MET A 148 -26.97 4.89 -21.46
CA MET A 148 -28.38 5.13 -21.78
C MET A 148 -28.65 4.70 -23.22
N VAL A 149 -29.62 3.80 -23.40
CA VAL A 149 -30.06 3.32 -24.73
C VAL A 149 -31.53 3.65 -24.95
N ALA A 150 -32.01 3.62 -26.18
CA ALA A 150 -33.42 3.77 -26.52
C ALA A 150 -33.82 2.71 -27.55
N LEU A 151 -35.12 2.52 -27.76
CA LEU A 151 -35.67 1.64 -28.78
C LEU A 151 -36.09 2.49 -29.98
N ALA A 152 -35.58 2.17 -31.16
CA ALA A 152 -35.98 2.79 -32.42
C ALA A 152 -36.90 1.84 -33.19
N PHE A 153 -38.09 2.31 -33.56
CA PHE A 153 -39.10 1.52 -34.25
C PHE A 153 -39.36 2.06 -35.65
N THR A 154 -39.19 1.21 -36.67
CA THR A 154 -39.35 1.59 -38.08
C THR A 154 -40.40 0.68 -38.74
N PRO A 155 -41.52 1.22 -39.25
CA PRO A 155 -42.59 0.43 -39.86
C PRO A 155 -42.36 0.21 -41.37
N PHE A 156 -42.61 -1.01 -41.82
CA PHE A 156 -42.49 -1.43 -43.21
C PHE A 156 -43.74 -2.19 -43.68
N ILE A 157 -44.03 -2.09 -44.98
CA ILE A 157 -44.90 -3.02 -45.69
C ILE A 157 -44.04 -4.03 -46.43
N ILE A 158 -44.44 -5.30 -46.40
CA ILE A 158 -43.85 -6.39 -47.17
C ILE A 158 -44.79 -6.74 -48.34
N GLU A 159 -44.30 -6.55 -49.56
CA GLU A 159 -44.96 -6.90 -50.82
C GLU A 159 -44.10 -7.91 -51.58
N GLY A 160 -44.46 -9.19 -51.49
CA GLY A 160 -43.63 -10.27 -52.03
C GLY A 160 -42.28 -10.34 -51.32
N ALA A 161 -41.19 -10.18 -52.08
CA ALA A 161 -39.82 -10.12 -51.56
C ALA A 161 -39.36 -8.70 -51.21
N ASN A 162 -40.14 -7.68 -51.59
CA ASN A 162 -39.77 -6.28 -51.39
C ASN A 162 -40.29 -5.77 -50.05
N ARG A 163 -39.46 -5.00 -49.35
CA ARG A 163 -39.79 -4.32 -48.11
C ARG A 163 -39.72 -2.82 -48.32
N CYS A 164 -40.80 -2.11 -48.05
CA CYS A 164 -40.93 -0.66 -48.27
C CYS A 164 -41.21 0.05 -46.94
N LYS A 165 -40.42 1.08 -46.60
CA LYS A 165 -40.64 1.91 -45.41
C LYS A 165 -41.90 2.75 -45.58
N ILE A 166 -42.80 2.72 -44.59
CA ILE A 166 -44.12 3.38 -44.66
C ILE A 166 -44.36 4.45 -43.60
N GLY A 167 -43.36 4.76 -42.78
CA GLY A 167 -43.46 5.78 -41.76
C GLY A 167 -42.09 6.18 -41.24
N GLU A 168 -42.07 7.28 -40.49
CA GLU A 168 -40.87 7.73 -39.79
C GLU A 168 -40.48 6.75 -38.67
N THR A 169 -39.21 6.80 -38.30
CA THR A 169 -38.70 6.03 -37.16
C THR A 169 -39.00 6.78 -35.87
N VAL A 170 -39.62 6.09 -34.91
CA VAL A 170 -40.00 6.66 -33.61
C VAL A 170 -39.10 6.08 -32.53
N PHE A 171 -38.63 6.94 -31.63
CA PHE A 171 -37.73 6.58 -30.54
C PHE A 171 -38.48 6.51 -29.22
N SER A 172 -38.16 5.53 -28.38
CA SER A 172 -38.63 5.49 -27.00
C SER A 172 -37.92 6.52 -26.12
N THR A 173 -38.43 6.68 -24.91
CA THR A 173 -37.65 7.28 -23.81
C THR A 173 -36.37 6.48 -23.55
N GLY A 174 -35.35 7.16 -23.01
CA GLY A 174 -34.08 6.56 -22.66
C GLY A 174 -34.20 5.55 -21.52
N ILE A 175 -33.56 4.41 -21.70
CA ILE A 175 -33.43 3.30 -20.77
C ILE A 175 -32.01 3.36 -20.21
N LEU A 176 -31.90 3.71 -18.94
CA LEU A 176 -30.63 3.74 -18.21
C LEU A 176 -30.27 2.33 -17.73
N ASN A 177 -29.01 1.95 -17.92
CA ASN A 177 -28.48 0.71 -17.36
C ASN A 177 -28.47 0.75 -15.83
N ALA A 178 -29.39 0.03 -15.18
CA ALA A 178 -29.51 -0.04 -13.73
C ALA A 178 -28.51 -1.03 -13.09
N ASN A 179 -27.27 -1.07 -13.59
CA ASN A 179 -26.38 -2.21 -13.31
C ASN A 179 -25.85 -2.30 -11.89
N GLU A 180 -26.01 -1.26 -11.07
CA GLU A 180 -25.88 -1.34 -9.62
C GLU A 180 -26.99 -0.46 -9.04
N ARG A 181 -27.95 -1.05 -8.30
CA ARG A 181 -28.78 -0.21 -7.42
C ARG A 181 -27.81 0.53 -6.51
N VAL A 182 -28.03 1.83 -6.34
CA VAL A 182 -27.25 2.60 -5.40
C VAL A 182 -27.65 2.14 -4.02
N ASN A 183 -26.74 1.42 -3.37
CA ASN A 183 -26.95 0.84 -2.06
C ASN A 183 -26.14 1.62 -1.04
N ILE A 184 -26.66 1.70 0.17
CA ILE A 184 -25.94 2.20 1.34
C ILE A 184 -24.97 1.11 1.76
N ILE A 185 -23.68 1.33 1.51
CA ILE A 185 -22.61 0.41 1.94
C ILE A 185 -22.43 0.52 3.45
N HIS A 186 -22.43 1.76 3.97
CA HIS A 186 -22.24 2.03 5.39
C HIS A 186 -22.73 3.45 5.76
N CYS A 187 -23.30 3.59 6.96
CA CYS A 187 -23.54 4.88 7.60
C CYS A 187 -22.48 5.09 8.68
N CYS A 188 -21.59 6.07 8.53
CA CYS A 188 -20.49 6.26 9.49
C CYS A 188 -20.99 6.67 10.89
N ASN A 189 -22.22 7.21 10.98
CA ASN A 189 -22.79 7.81 12.18
C ASN A 189 -24.19 7.21 12.46
N GLU A 190 -24.26 5.94 12.85
CA GLU A 190 -25.54 5.22 13.09
C GLU A 190 -26.30 5.72 14.33
N LYS A 191 -25.64 6.44 15.25
CA LYS A 191 -26.25 7.02 16.45
C LYS A 191 -26.39 8.54 16.31
N ILE A 192 -27.63 9.00 16.25
CA ILE A 192 -28.01 10.39 15.95
C ILE A 192 -28.56 11.05 17.22
N PRO A 193 -27.99 12.14 17.73
CA PRO A 193 -28.54 12.82 18.89
C PRO A 193 -29.92 13.45 18.61
N PHE A 194 -30.85 13.40 19.57
CA PHE A 194 -32.20 13.97 19.42
C PHE A 194 -32.22 15.46 19.03
N CYS A 195 -31.28 16.23 19.57
CA CYS A 195 -31.38 17.69 19.64
C CYS A 195 -30.42 18.46 18.71
N CYS A 196 -29.55 17.79 17.95
CA CYS A 196 -28.52 18.50 17.19
C CYS A 196 -28.48 18.11 15.70
N LYS A 197 -28.08 19.09 14.88
CA LYS A 197 -27.82 18.99 13.44
C LYS A 197 -26.53 18.19 13.22
N THR A 198 -26.62 16.88 13.37
CA THR A 198 -25.49 15.96 13.12
C THR A 198 -25.37 15.70 11.64
N MET A 199 -24.14 15.67 11.12
CA MET A 199 -23.92 15.29 9.73
C MET A 199 -23.88 13.77 9.61
N LEU A 200 -24.68 13.19 8.73
CA LEU A 200 -24.67 11.78 8.36
C LEU A 200 -23.77 11.61 7.15
N HIS A 201 -22.72 10.79 7.27
CA HIS A 201 -21.88 10.41 6.14
C HIS A 201 -22.33 9.03 5.67
N LEU A 202 -22.84 8.95 4.45
CA LEU A 202 -23.23 7.68 3.82
C LEU A 202 -22.22 7.31 2.74
N VAL A 203 -21.63 6.13 2.89
CA VAL A 203 -20.86 5.49 1.82
C VAL A 203 -21.84 4.76 0.92
N LEU A 204 -21.92 5.13 -0.35
CA LEU A 204 -22.83 4.57 -1.34
C LEU A 204 -22.07 3.78 -2.40
N SER A 205 -22.71 2.80 -3.03
CA SER A 205 -22.09 2.10 -4.18
C SER A 205 -21.81 3.03 -5.37
N ASP A 206 -22.60 4.10 -5.52
CA ASP A 206 -22.41 5.16 -6.51
C ASP A 206 -22.88 6.52 -5.96
N VAL A 207 -22.24 7.61 -6.39
CA VAL A 207 -22.57 9.01 -6.05
C VAL A 207 -22.73 9.88 -7.29
N ALA A 208 -23.09 9.27 -8.43
CA ALA A 208 -23.34 10.00 -9.68
C ALA A 208 -24.41 11.09 -9.54
N LYS A 209 -25.39 10.90 -8.66
CA LYS A 209 -26.49 11.84 -8.37
C LYS A 209 -26.50 12.29 -6.91
N ASP A 210 -27.22 13.36 -6.65
CA ASP A 210 -27.48 13.89 -5.31
C ASP A 210 -28.66 13.13 -4.68
N TYR A 211 -28.45 11.84 -4.38
CA TYR A 211 -29.46 10.95 -3.79
C TYR A 211 -29.99 11.53 -2.47
N GLN A 212 -31.28 11.36 -2.22
CA GLN A 212 -31.97 11.94 -1.08
C GLN A 212 -32.18 10.89 0.00
N ILE A 213 -32.31 11.28 1.26
CA ILE A 213 -32.56 10.33 2.35
C ILE A 213 -33.84 10.69 3.12
N LYS A 214 -34.42 9.68 3.78
CA LYS A 214 -35.53 9.85 4.73
C LYS A 214 -35.27 8.97 5.95
N LEU A 215 -35.52 9.52 7.14
CA LEU A 215 -35.44 8.76 8.40
C LEU A 215 -36.86 8.53 8.93
N PHE A 216 -37.11 7.36 9.50
CA PHE A 216 -38.38 7.05 10.16
C PHE A 216 -38.18 6.05 11.29
N ASN A 217 -39.03 6.07 12.32
CA ASN A 217 -38.99 5.05 13.36
C ASN A 217 -39.67 3.75 12.91
N GLU A 218 -39.37 2.62 13.55
CA GLU A 218 -39.90 1.30 13.14
C GLU A 218 -41.43 1.26 13.07
N GLU A 219 -42.10 1.97 13.98
CA GLU A 219 -43.56 2.06 14.05
C GLU A 219 -44.17 3.04 13.02
N ARG A 220 -43.34 3.75 12.24
CA ARG A 220 -43.72 4.83 11.31
C ARG A 220 -44.61 5.94 11.90
N GLN A 221 -44.55 6.12 13.22
CA GLN A 221 -45.21 7.22 13.92
C GLN A 221 -44.46 8.55 13.73
N TRP A 222 -43.18 8.47 13.34
CA TRP A 222 -42.35 9.62 13.04
C TRP A 222 -41.60 9.37 11.73
N GLU A 223 -41.65 10.33 10.81
CA GLU A 223 -40.88 10.32 9.58
C GLU A 223 -40.35 11.74 9.29
N SER A 224 -39.10 11.84 8.85
CA SER A 224 -38.52 13.11 8.43
C SER A 224 -39.05 13.57 7.07
N ALA A 225 -38.89 14.86 6.76
CA ALA A 225 -38.92 15.31 5.38
C ALA A 225 -37.80 14.64 4.56
N LEU A 226 -37.92 14.69 3.23
CA LEU A 226 -36.89 14.20 2.32
C LEU A 226 -35.67 15.14 2.36
N ILE A 227 -34.50 14.62 2.74
CA ILE A 227 -33.29 15.40 2.98
C ILE A 227 -32.36 15.28 1.78
N LYS A 228 -31.91 16.43 1.27
CA LYS A 228 -30.89 16.51 0.21
C LYS A 228 -29.49 16.55 0.82
N PRO A 229 -28.46 16.06 0.11
CA PRO A 229 -27.10 16.16 0.60
C PRO A 229 -26.66 17.63 0.67
N THR A 230 -25.85 17.98 1.68
CA THR A 230 -25.33 19.34 1.88
C THR A 230 -24.35 19.71 0.76
N SER A 231 -24.55 20.88 0.14
CA SER A 231 -23.97 21.27 -1.15
C SER A 231 -22.48 21.62 -1.18
N ASN A 232 -21.71 21.32 -0.14
CA ASN A 232 -20.27 21.62 -0.12
C ASN A 232 -19.48 20.47 -0.73
N GLU A 233 -18.96 20.73 -1.93
CA GLU A 233 -18.05 19.91 -2.71
C GLU A 233 -18.44 18.43 -2.75
N LYS A 234 -19.17 18.07 -3.81
CA LYS A 234 -19.17 16.72 -4.35
C LYS A 234 -17.75 16.14 -4.26
N LEU A 235 -17.49 15.29 -3.26
CA LEU A 235 -16.39 14.33 -3.26
C LEU A 235 -16.72 13.23 -4.30
N LYS A 236 -17.06 13.66 -5.53
CA LYS A 236 -17.54 12.89 -6.67
C LYS A 236 -16.58 11.76 -7.05
N ALA A 237 -15.33 11.84 -6.58
CA ALA A 237 -14.32 10.80 -6.76
C ALA A 237 -14.38 9.67 -5.70
N LYS A 238 -15.27 9.69 -4.69
CA LYS A 238 -15.09 8.91 -3.44
C LYS A 238 -16.33 8.25 -2.83
N SER A 239 -17.43 8.07 -3.56
CA SER A 239 -18.56 7.24 -3.10
C SER A 239 -19.20 7.66 -1.75
N ILE A 240 -19.07 8.93 -1.31
CA ILE A 240 -19.64 9.41 -0.03
C ILE A 240 -20.54 10.62 -0.26
N LEU A 241 -21.76 10.60 0.30
CA LEU A 241 -22.66 11.75 0.42
C LEU A 241 -22.86 12.15 1.89
N VAL A 242 -22.98 13.45 2.13
CA VAL A 242 -23.13 14.02 3.48
C VAL A 242 -24.48 14.71 3.62
N TYR A 243 -25.22 14.40 4.68
CA TYR A 243 -26.56 14.91 4.95
C TYR A 243 -26.62 15.55 6.32
N GLU A 244 -27.46 16.57 6.49
CA GLU A 244 -27.78 17.11 7.81
C GLU A 244 -28.96 16.33 8.40
N ALA A 245 -28.74 15.61 9.50
CA ALA A 245 -29.78 14.84 10.18
C ALA A 245 -30.90 15.77 10.70
N PRO A 246 -32.16 15.34 10.62
CA PRO A 246 -33.28 16.09 11.15
C PRO A 246 -33.30 15.98 12.68
N LYS A 247 -33.90 16.95 13.35
CA LYS A 247 -34.23 16.83 14.78
C LYS A 247 -35.28 15.74 14.96
N TYR A 248 -35.12 14.87 15.94
CA TYR A 248 -36.16 13.90 16.30
C TYR A 248 -37.21 14.59 17.19
N ASP A 249 -38.44 14.67 16.70
CA ASP A 249 -39.60 15.24 17.39
C ASP A 249 -40.74 14.22 17.58
N GLY A 250 -40.42 12.92 17.56
CA GLY A 250 -41.35 11.82 17.81
C GLY A 250 -41.77 11.65 19.29
N PRO A 251 -42.73 10.74 19.56
CA PRO A 251 -43.50 10.67 20.82
C PRO A 251 -42.75 10.21 22.09
N SER A 252 -41.44 10.01 22.05
CA SER A 252 -40.63 9.55 23.18
C SER A 252 -39.29 10.30 23.24
N SER A 253 -39.32 11.51 23.80
CA SER A 253 -38.16 12.40 23.90
C SER A 253 -37.49 12.41 25.29
N SER A 254 -37.64 11.33 26.09
CA SER A 254 -36.91 11.24 27.36
C SER A 254 -35.40 11.15 27.10
N ILE A 255 -34.61 11.71 28.01
CA ILE A 255 -33.16 11.83 27.86
C ILE A 255 -32.46 10.46 27.81
N ASP A 256 -33.06 9.41 28.38
CA ASP A 256 -32.46 8.07 28.46
C ASP A 256 -32.96 7.08 27.38
N THR A 257 -33.80 7.53 26.44
CA THR A 257 -34.36 6.65 25.41
C THR A 257 -33.50 6.61 24.15
N VAL A 258 -33.14 5.40 23.73
CA VAL A 258 -32.69 5.09 22.37
C VAL A 258 -33.91 4.74 21.54
N VAL A 259 -34.11 5.42 20.40
CA VAL A 259 -35.19 5.14 19.45
C VAL A 259 -34.58 4.49 18.22
N ALA A 260 -35.01 3.26 17.93
CA ALA A 260 -34.63 2.56 16.70
C ALA A 260 -35.33 3.21 15.49
N CYS A 261 -34.54 3.50 14.46
CA CYS A 261 -34.99 4.13 13.23
C CYS A 261 -34.40 3.42 12.01
N LYS A 262 -34.98 3.69 10.85
CA LYS A 262 -34.44 3.32 9.56
C LYS A 262 -34.11 4.56 8.76
N LEU A 263 -33.01 4.50 8.03
CA LEU A 263 -32.62 5.48 7.01
C LEU A 263 -32.83 4.84 5.64
N LYS A 264 -33.67 5.45 4.81
CA LYS A 264 -33.92 5.05 3.42
C LYS A 264 -33.29 6.03 2.44
N LEU A 265 -32.71 5.49 1.37
CA LEU A 265 -32.13 6.22 0.24
C LEU A 265 -33.12 6.31 -0.94
N TYR A 266 -33.18 7.46 -1.59
CA TYR A 266 -34.11 7.78 -2.67
C TYR A 266 -33.42 8.41 -3.89
N ASP A 267 -33.90 8.07 -5.10
CA ASP A 267 -33.67 8.82 -6.34
C ASP A 267 -35.00 9.42 -6.81
N GLY A 268 -35.25 10.68 -6.42
CA GLY A 268 -36.55 11.30 -6.61
C GLY A 268 -37.64 10.62 -5.77
N ILE A 269 -38.50 9.84 -6.43
CA ILE A 269 -39.59 9.09 -5.77
C ILE A 269 -39.28 7.59 -5.61
N GLU A 270 -38.21 7.10 -6.23
CA GLU A 270 -37.85 5.68 -6.19
C GLU A 270 -37.03 5.38 -4.94
N GLU A 271 -37.45 4.35 -4.20
CA GLU A 271 -36.69 3.79 -3.07
C GLU A 271 -35.54 2.93 -3.59
N LEU A 272 -34.32 3.26 -3.17
CA LEU A 272 -33.11 2.58 -3.62
C LEU A 272 -32.65 1.51 -2.63
N ASP A 273 -32.49 1.89 -1.35
CA ASP A 273 -31.95 1.03 -0.29
C ASP A 273 -32.31 1.52 1.12
N GLU A 274 -32.09 0.70 2.15
CA GLU A 274 -32.32 1.05 3.56
C GLU A 274 -31.25 0.51 4.51
N THR A 275 -30.99 1.23 5.61
CA THR A 275 -30.10 0.79 6.70
C THR A 275 -30.69 1.19 8.05
N ASP A 276 -30.37 0.46 9.10
CA ASP A 276 -30.79 0.79 10.46
C ASP A 276 -29.92 1.93 11.02
N VAL A 277 -30.55 2.83 11.78
CA VAL A 277 -29.93 3.93 12.54
C VAL A 277 -30.67 4.09 13.86
N SER A 278 -30.16 4.86 14.80
CA SER A 278 -30.84 5.09 16.07
C SER A 278 -30.71 6.53 16.50
N PHE A 279 -31.80 7.09 17.00
CA PHE A 279 -31.75 8.36 17.70
C PHE A 279 -31.43 8.12 19.18
N VAL A 280 -30.53 8.91 19.76
CA VAL A 280 -30.10 8.77 21.16
C VAL A 280 -30.34 10.07 21.91
N GLY A 281 -31.03 10.00 23.04
CA GLY A 281 -31.14 11.12 23.98
C GLY A 281 -29.76 11.45 24.55
N VAL A 282 -29.35 12.71 24.46
CA VAL A 282 -28.11 13.19 25.10
C VAL A 282 -28.50 13.97 26.33
N ALA A 283 -27.99 13.56 27.50
CA ALA A 283 -28.16 14.29 28.74
C ALA A 283 -27.67 15.74 28.55
N LYS A 284 -28.60 16.70 28.63
CA LYS A 284 -28.24 18.10 28.80
C LYS A 284 -27.54 18.22 30.15
N ASN A 285 -26.23 18.30 30.15
CA ASN A 285 -25.52 18.78 31.33
C ASN A 285 -25.98 20.23 31.56
N ASN A 286 -26.77 20.42 32.62
CA ASN A 286 -27.22 21.72 33.06
C ASN A 286 -26.02 22.57 33.48
N SER A 287 -25.68 23.55 32.66
CA SER A 287 -24.96 24.74 33.13
C SER A 287 -25.60 25.96 32.48
N ASP A 288 -26.64 26.47 33.14
CA ASP A 288 -27.06 27.87 33.02
C ASP A 288 -25.90 28.73 33.54
N VAL A 289 -25.07 29.23 32.62
CA VAL A 289 -24.17 30.35 32.88
C VAL A 289 -24.43 31.38 31.80
N SER A 290 -24.91 32.55 32.23
CA SER A 290 -25.12 33.73 31.40
C SER A 290 -23.82 34.13 30.68
N ILE A 291 -23.90 34.25 29.36
CA ILE A 291 -22.81 34.62 28.45
C ILE A 291 -22.58 36.14 28.49
N PRO A 292 -21.35 36.64 28.67
CA PRO A 292 -20.98 37.99 28.25
C PRO A 292 -20.78 38.02 26.73
N THR A 293 -21.53 38.89 26.06
CA THR A 293 -21.31 39.24 24.65
C THR A 293 -20.05 40.10 24.54
N ASP A 294 -18.97 39.57 23.98
CA ASP A 294 -17.87 40.39 23.47
C ASP A 294 -17.51 40.05 22.02
N LEU A 295 -17.57 41.10 21.21
CA LEU A 295 -17.66 41.13 19.76
C LEU A 295 -16.30 41.46 19.11
N GLU A 296 -15.18 41.18 19.80
CA GLU A 296 -13.84 41.60 19.37
C GLU A 296 -13.00 40.50 18.69
N VAL A 297 -13.38 39.23 18.75
CA VAL A 297 -12.60 38.14 18.13
C VAL A 297 -12.79 38.06 16.60
N GLN A 298 -13.82 38.69 16.04
CA GLN A 298 -14.08 38.64 14.59
C GLN A 298 -13.23 39.62 13.76
N ARG A 299 -12.47 40.55 14.37
CA ARG A 299 -11.74 41.60 13.62
C ARG A 299 -10.26 41.31 13.33
N SER A 300 -9.67 40.21 13.80
CA SER A 300 -8.22 39.96 13.61
C SER A 300 -7.84 38.95 12.51
N LEU A 301 -8.81 38.38 11.78
CA LEU A 301 -8.55 37.37 10.73
C LEU A 301 -8.23 37.99 9.35
N GLY A 302 -7.27 38.92 9.33
CA GLY A 302 -6.82 39.59 8.11
C GLY A 302 -5.41 40.18 8.24
N ALA A 303 -4.37 39.33 8.32
CA ALA A 303 -2.98 39.69 7.98
C ALA A 303 -2.12 38.42 7.76
N GLU A 304 -1.35 38.46 6.67
CA GLU A 304 -0.72 37.36 5.93
C GLU A 304 0.33 36.50 6.69
N VAL A 305 0.39 35.22 6.29
CA VAL A 305 1.46 34.17 6.29
C VAL A 305 2.58 34.19 7.35
N LYS A 306 3.15 35.33 7.75
CA LYS A 306 4.11 35.41 8.88
C LYS A 306 3.45 35.24 10.24
N ASN A 307 2.16 35.58 10.37
CA ASN A 307 1.42 35.35 11.62
C ASN A 307 1.06 33.88 11.85
N LEU A 308 0.96 33.05 10.80
CA LEU A 308 0.58 31.64 10.92
C LEU A 308 1.60 30.81 11.72
N GLN A 309 2.91 31.04 11.57
CA GLN A 309 3.92 30.28 12.31
C GLN A 309 3.86 30.57 13.82
N LYS A 310 3.72 31.84 14.21
CA LYS A 310 3.56 32.25 15.61
C LYS A 310 2.25 31.74 16.20
N LEU A 311 1.15 31.89 15.46
CA LEU A 311 -0.16 31.37 15.83
C LEU A 311 -0.13 29.85 16.01
N VAL A 312 0.61 29.13 15.18
CA VAL A 312 0.73 27.66 15.23
C VAL A 312 1.56 27.19 16.42
N SER A 313 2.66 27.87 16.76
CA SER A 313 3.42 27.56 17.99
C SER A 313 2.64 27.88 19.26
N GLU A 314 1.88 28.98 19.28
CA GLU A 314 0.96 29.29 20.39
C GLU A 314 -0.21 28.29 20.44
N PHE A 315 -0.70 27.83 19.28
CA PHE A 315 -1.83 26.91 19.14
C PHE A 315 -1.48 25.45 19.47
N LEU A 316 -0.30 24.96 19.10
CA LEU A 316 0.20 23.63 19.51
C LEU A 316 0.36 23.54 21.03
N ASN A 317 0.62 24.66 21.71
CA ASN A 317 0.65 24.74 23.16
C ASN A 317 -0.76 24.80 23.80
N LEU A 318 -1.79 25.21 23.04
CA LEU A 318 -3.18 25.34 23.50
C LEU A 318 -4.06 24.11 23.20
N LEU A 319 -3.62 23.23 22.29
CA LEU A 319 -4.34 22.04 21.87
C LEU A 319 -4.52 20.96 22.99
N PRO A 320 -3.53 20.65 23.84
CA PRO A 320 -3.69 19.63 24.88
C PRO A 320 -4.80 19.94 25.90
N PRO A 321 -4.96 21.19 26.40
CA PRO A 321 -6.09 21.59 27.24
C PRO A 321 -7.47 21.46 26.56
N LEU A 322 -7.56 21.86 25.29
CA LEU A 322 -8.81 21.90 24.52
C LEU A 322 -9.39 20.51 24.22
N ILE A 323 -8.55 19.47 24.16
CA ILE A 323 -8.97 18.09 23.86
C ILE A 323 -9.51 17.38 25.10
N LYS A 324 -9.03 17.73 26.31
CA LYS A 324 -9.44 17.06 27.55
C LYS A 324 -10.92 17.31 27.90
N LYS A 325 -11.48 18.52 27.67
CA LYS A 325 -12.92 18.86 27.85
C LYS A 325 -13.36 20.09 27.02
N PRO A 326 -13.68 19.96 25.71
CA PRO A 326 -14.10 21.11 24.92
C PRO A 326 -15.55 21.54 25.24
N THR A 327 -15.78 22.84 25.40
CA THR A 327 -17.13 23.42 25.35
C THR A 327 -17.67 23.43 23.90
N THR A 328 -18.98 23.61 23.73
CA THR A 328 -19.65 23.60 22.41
C THR A 328 -19.11 24.65 21.44
N MET A 329 -18.66 25.81 21.95
CA MET A 329 -18.08 26.89 21.14
C MET A 329 -16.63 26.58 20.73
N GLU A 330 -15.82 26.01 21.63
CA GLU A 330 -14.44 25.59 21.37
C GLU A 330 -14.37 24.44 20.35
N THR A 331 -15.35 23.54 20.38
CA THR A 331 -15.48 22.41 19.44
C THR A 331 -15.60 22.89 17.98
N ARG A 332 -16.39 23.94 17.73
CA ARG A 332 -16.58 24.50 16.39
C ARG A 332 -15.34 25.22 15.88
N ILE A 333 -14.69 26.00 16.74
CA ILE A 333 -13.44 26.71 16.39
C ILE A 333 -12.33 25.70 16.07
N LEU A 334 -12.21 24.65 16.90
CA LEU A 334 -11.26 23.57 16.67
C LEU A 334 -11.53 22.84 15.36
N SER A 335 -12.80 22.54 15.06
CA SER A 335 -13.23 21.93 13.79
C SER A 335 -12.86 22.78 12.57
N ASP A 336 -13.23 24.07 12.57
CA ASP A 336 -12.96 24.98 11.44
C ASP A 336 -11.45 25.16 11.20
N LEU A 337 -10.66 25.20 12.27
CA LEU A 337 -9.22 25.35 12.20
C LEU A 337 -8.52 24.09 11.71
N LEU A 338 -8.85 22.92 12.27
CA LEU A 338 -8.30 21.65 11.80
C LEU A 338 -8.68 21.38 10.35
N THR A 339 -9.90 21.74 9.93
CA THR A 339 -10.32 21.68 8.52
C THR A 339 -9.38 22.50 7.63
N LYS A 340 -9.07 23.75 8.02
CA LYS A 340 -8.14 24.60 7.27
C LYS A 340 -6.72 24.02 7.23
N LEU A 341 -6.23 23.53 8.37
CA LEU A 341 -4.89 22.92 8.47
C LEU A 341 -4.77 21.63 7.66
N PHE A 342 -5.82 20.81 7.65
CA PHE A 342 -5.87 19.59 6.87
C PHE A 342 -5.88 19.90 5.38
N LYS A 343 -6.64 20.91 4.94
CA LYS A 343 -6.71 21.39 3.55
C LYS A 343 -5.51 22.23 3.08
N GLU A 344 -4.52 22.45 3.94
CA GLU A 344 -3.33 23.26 3.60
C GLU A 344 -2.37 22.46 2.70
N ASP A 345 -2.39 22.76 1.39
CA ASP A 345 -1.52 22.10 0.41
C ASP A 345 -0.18 22.82 0.19
N THR A 346 -0.08 24.11 0.54
CA THR A 346 1.13 24.90 0.28
C THR A 346 2.18 24.75 1.38
N ASN A 347 1.74 24.54 2.62
CA ASN A 347 2.61 24.39 3.78
C ASN A 347 2.55 22.98 4.35
N ILE A 348 3.24 22.05 3.69
CA ILE A 348 3.30 20.64 4.09
C ILE A 348 3.79 20.44 5.53
N LYS A 349 4.73 21.26 6.02
CA LYS A 349 5.25 21.18 7.40
C LYS A 349 4.14 21.45 8.42
N LEU A 350 3.27 22.40 8.13
CA LEU A 350 2.16 22.76 8.99
C LEU A 350 1.12 21.64 9.03
N ARG A 351 0.74 21.11 7.86
CA ARG A 351 -0.18 19.97 7.76
C ARG A 351 0.39 18.74 8.47
N HIS A 352 1.67 18.43 8.27
CA HIS A 352 2.34 17.32 8.95
C HIS A 352 2.28 17.46 10.47
N ARG A 353 2.62 18.62 11.04
CA ARG A 353 2.54 18.84 12.49
C ARG A 353 1.12 18.70 13.04
N ALA A 354 0.12 19.21 12.32
CA ALA A 354 -1.28 19.05 12.71
C ALA A 354 -1.71 17.58 12.72
N LEU A 355 -1.33 16.82 11.69
CA LEU A 355 -1.62 15.40 11.59
C LEU A 355 -0.87 14.60 12.67
N GLN A 356 0.42 14.87 12.87
CA GLN A 356 1.25 14.25 13.91
C GLN A 356 0.61 14.44 15.28
N PHE A 357 0.20 15.67 15.61
CA PHE A 357 -0.43 15.98 16.88
C PHE A 357 -1.73 15.17 17.10
N ILE A 358 -2.59 15.09 16.08
CA ILE A 358 -3.85 14.32 16.17
C ILE A 358 -3.59 12.81 16.29
N ILE A 359 -2.51 12.30 15.69
CA ILE A 359 -2.12 10.90 15.81
C ILE A 359 -1.57 10.59 17.20
N GLU A 360 -0.73 11.48 17.76
CA GLU A 360 -0.06 11.27 19.04
C GLU A 360 -1.00 11.49 20.24
N TYR A 361 -1.86 12.51 20.18
CA TYR A 361 -2.67 12.95 21.33
C TYR A 361 -4.19 12.86 21.11
N GLY A 362 -4.63 12.61 19.88
CA GLY A 362 -6.05 12.52 19.54
C GLY A 362 -6.60 11.09 19.62
N SER A 363 -7.82 10.93 19.11
CA SER A 363 -8.48 9.63 18.91
C SER A 363 -9.42 9.69 17.72
N MET A 364 -9.81 8.53 17.19
CA MET A 364 -10.83 8.49 16.15
C MET A 364 -12.18 9.04 16.64
N ASP A 365 -12.52 8.81 17.92
CA ASP A 365 -13.70 9.41 18.57
C ASP A 365 -13.68 10.94 18.53
N LEU A 366 -12.51 11.56 18.71
CA LEU A 366 -12.36 13.00 18.58
C LEU A 366 -12.66 13.46 17.15
N LEU A 367 -12.10 12.79 16.14
CA LEU A 367 -12.33 13.13 14.73
C LEU A 367 -13.79 12.97 14.32
N ILE A 368 -14.47 11.92 14.80
CA ILE A 368 -15.89 11.70 14.55
C ILE A 368 -16.73 12.79 15.20
N ARG A 369 -16.48 13.10 16.49
CA ARG A 369 -17.18 14.18 17.21
C ARG A 369 -17.00 15.55 16.56
N LEU A 370 -15.81 15.81 16.01
CA LEU A 370 -15.50 17.06 15.32
C LEU A 370 -15.96 17.06 13.85
N ASN A 371 -16.49 15.95 13.33
CA ASN A 371 -16.85 15.81 11.92
C ASN A 371 -15.67 16.03 10.95
N LEU A 372 -14.48 15.57 11.32
CA LEU A 372 -13.22 15.76 10.59
C LEU A 372 -12.61 14.49 10.03
N LEU A 373 -13.28 13.34 10.17
CA LEU A 373 -12.70 12.05 9.76
C LEU A 373 -12.36 12.04 8.26
N SER A 374 -13.22 12.59 7.41
CA SER A 374 -12.99 12.69 5.97
C SER A 374 -11.79 13.56 5.62
N GLU A 375 -11.69 14.74 6.25
CA GLU A 375 -10.63 15.72 6.07
C GLU A 375 -9.29 15.17 6.56
N PHE A 376 -9.31 14.45 7.69
CA PHE A 376 -8.14 13.78 8.22
C PHE A 376 -7.65 12.64 7.32
N VAL A 377 -8.55 11.78 6.86
CA VAL A 377 -8.23 10.71 5.89
C VAL A 377 -7.71 11.30 4.57
N TRP A 378 -8.29 12.42 4.13
CA TRP A 378 -7.80 13.15 2.96
C TRP A 378 -6.39 13.71 3.16
N ALA A 379 -6.15 14.39 4.27
CA ALA A 379 -4.89 15.02 4.57
C ALA A 379 -3.78 13.98 4.74
N THR A 380 -4.08 12.84 5.37
CA THR A 380 -3.15 11.69 5.47
C THR A 380 -2.97 10.95 4.15
N ASN A 381 -3.58 11.35 3.02
CA ASN A 381 -3.37 10.68 1.74
C ASN A 381 -2.24 11.30 0.87
N GLY A 382 -1.62 12.40 1.33
CA GLY A 382 -0.51 13.06 0.62
C GLY A 382 0.73 12.17 0.53
N ARG A 383 1.37 12.06 -0.65
CA ARG A 383 2.52 11.14 -0.87
C ARG A 383 3.73 11.56 -0.04
N GLU A 384 3.92 12.86 0.06
CA GLU A 384 4.93 13.57 0.83
C GLU A 384 4.87 13.31 2.34
N LEU A 385 3.74 12.83 2.87
CA LEU A 385 3.60 12.42 4.28
C LEU A 385 4.06 10.98 4.53
N HIS A 386 4.30 10.24 3.45
CA HIS A 386 4.61 8.81 3.42
C HIS A 386 5.83 8.52 2.55
N SER A 387 6.69 9.51 2.38
CA SER A 387 8.02 9.29 1.88
C SER A 387 8.93 9.35 3.11
N PRO A 388 9.74 8.31 3.37
CA PRO A 388 10.73 8.31 4.44
C PRO A 388 11.49 9.63 4.47
N GLY A 389 11.76 10.18 3.29
CA GLY A 389 12.42 11.44 3.11
C GLY A 389 11.57 12.67 2.85
N VAL A 390 10.51 12.97 3.61
CA VAL A 390 10.01 14.37 3.65
C VAL A 390 9.37 14.68 5.01
N TYR A 391 8.19 14.13 5.30
CA TYR A 391 7.37 14.41 6.49
C TYR A 391 6.65 13.13 6.94
N LEU A 392 7.41 12.13 7.39
CA LEU A 392 6.82 10.85 7.79
C LEU A 392 5.87 11.01 8.98
N LEU A 393 4.65 10.49 8.87
CA LEU A 393 3.70 10.46 9.99
C LEU A 393 4.12 9.42 11.04
N PRO A 394 3.89 9.69 12.34
CA PRO A 394 4.25 8.77 13.42
C PRO A 394 3.37 7.50 13.40
N THR A 395 3.85 6.40 13.97
CA THR A 395 3.02 5.21 14.20
C THR A 395 1.88 5.55 15.16
N ILE A 396 0.66 5.21 14.79
CA ILE A 396 -0.54 5.45 15.57
C ILE A 396 -0.64 4.39 16.69
N CYS A 397 -0.94 4.84 17.91
CA CYS A 397 -1.14 3.97 19.07
C CYS A 397 -2.36 3.05 18.89
N PRO A 398 -2.30 1.75 19.30
CA PRO A 398 -3.47 0.87 19.26
C PRO A 398 -4.70 1.37 20.03
N LYS A 399 -4.50 2.22 21.05
CA LYS A 399 -5.58 2.85 21.82
C LYS A 399 -6.31 3.98 21.08
N TRP A 400 -5.82 4.37 19.89
CA TRP A 400 -6.38 5.48 19.10
C TRP A 400 -7.75 5.13 18.48
N VAL A 401 -8.03 3.83 18.30
CA VAL A 401 -9.27 3.28 17.71
C VAL A 401 -9.92 2.30 18.69
N ASN A 402 -11.22 2.45 18.94
CA ASN A 402 -11.98 1.48 19.74
C ASN A 402 -12.49 0.30 18.89
N ARG A 403 -12.85 -0.82 19.51
CA ARG A 403 -13.27 -2.06 18.80
C ARG A 403 -14.36 -1.83 17.74
N ASN A 404 -15.31 -0.94 18.01
CA ASN A 404 -16.44 -0.65 17.12
C ASN A 404 -16.04 0.19 15.89
N GLN A 405 -14.90 0.89 15.96
CA GLN A 405 -14.42 1.78 14.90
C GLN A 405 -13.47 1.11 13.90
N TYR A 406 -12.96 -0.08 14.22
CA TYR A 406 -12.10 -0.83 13.31
C TYR A 406 -12.76 -1.08 11.96
N ASN A 407 -14.04 -1.48 11.97
CA ASN A 407 -14.79 -1.74 10.74
C ASN A 407 -14.90 -0.49 9.87
N THR A 408 -15.10 0.69 10.48
CA THR A 408 -15.12 1.96 9.74
C THR A 408 -13.81 2.19 9.00
N ILE A 409 -12.65 1.93 9.62
CA ILE A 409 -11.38 2.16 8.92
C ILE A 409 -11.04 1.07 7.92
N ILE A 410 -11.41 -0.20 8.17
CA ILE A 410 -11.25 -1.27 7.18
C ILE A 410 -12.10 -0.97 5.93
N VAL A 411 -13.33 -0.48 6.12
CA VAL A 411 -14.18 0.01 5.02
C VAL A 411 -13.51 1.20 4.33
N LEU A 412 -12.96 2.17 5.06
CA LEU A 412 -12.21 3.27 4.46
C LEU A 412 -11.03 2.75 3.63
N LEU A 413 -10.25 1.78 4.10
CA LEU A 413 -9.11 1.23 3.35
C LEU A 413 -9.54 0.51 2.07
N GLY A 414 -10.64 -0.23 2.11
CA GLY A 414 -11.16 -0.95 0.93
C GLY A 414 -11.82 -0.03 -0.11
N PHE A 415 -12.54 1.00 0.33
CA PHE A 415 -13.36 1.83 -0.56
C PHE A 415 -12.78 3.20 -0.89
N TYR A 416 -11.93 3.76 -0.02
CA TYR A 416 -11.29 5.05 -0.28
C TYR A 416 -10.11 4.91 -1.23
N ASN A 417 -9.98 5.83 -2.18
CA ASN A 417 -8.86 5.87 -3.12
C ASN A 417 -7.58 6.45 -2.49
N PHE A 418 -7.03 5.72 -1.52
CA PHE A 418 -5.72 6.05 -0.97
C PHE A 418 -4.62 5.83 -2.01
N ARG A 419 -3.60 6.69 -1.97
CA ARG A 419 -2.33 6.45 -2.65
C ARG A 419 -1.63 5.26 -2.00
N THR A 420 -0.84 4.53 -2.79
CA THR A 420 -0.17 3.30 -2.36
C THR A 420 0.58 3.47 -1.03
N ASN A 421 1.42 4.51 -0.89
CA ASN A 421 2.20 4.72 0.34
C ASN A 421 1.33 5.03 1.57
N ALA A 422 0.28 5.83 1.42
CA ALA A 422 -0.65 6.13 2.51
C ALA A 422 -1.39 4.87 2.98
N ARG A 423 -1.82 4.02 2.04
CA ARG A 423 -2.39 2.70 2.35
C ARG A 423 -1.40 1.82 3.11
N ILE A 424 -0.13 1.76 2.68
CA ILE A 424 0.90 0.97 3.38
C ILE A 424 1.03 1.46 4.83
N TYR A 425 1.17 2.76 5.02
CA TYR A 425 1.24 3.38 6.34
C TYR A 425 0.04 2.97 7.21
N TRP A 426 -1.17 3.18 6.73
CA TRP A 426 -2.38 2.88 7.50
C TRP A 426 -2.44 1.39 7.86
N MET A 427 -2.20 0.50 6.90
CA MET A 427 -2.27 -0.95 7.15
C MET A 427 -1.20 -1.46 8.10
N LYS A 428 0.03 -0.94 8.06
CA LYS A 428 1.05 -1.29 9.07
C LYS A 428 0.60 -0.94 10.48
N ASN A 429 0.02 0.24 10.66
CA ASN A 429 -0.54 0.66 11.94
C ASN A 429 -1.63 -0.32 12.38
N PHE A 430 -2.52 -0.76 11.49
CA PHE A 430 -3.51 -1.78 11.80
C PHE A 430 -2.94 -3.15 12.17
N ILE A 431 -1.90 -3.65 11.50
CA ILE A 431 -1.28 -4.94 11.88
C ILE A 431 -0.86 -4.86 13.35
N ASN A 432 -0.21 -3.76 13.73
CA ASN A 432 0.22 -3.55 15.12
C ASN A 432 -0.98 -3.48 16.07
N TRP A 433 -2.10 -2.90 15.64
CA TRP A 433 -3.30 -2.85 16.46
C TRP A 433 -4.03 -4.20 16.59
N SER A 434 -4.09 -4.98 15.51
CA SER A 434 -4.73 -6.31 15.49
C SER A 434 -4.08 -7.30 16.46
N LYS A 435 -2.79 -7.13 16.76
CA LYS A 435 -2.09 -7.90 17.80
C LYS A 435 -2.58 -7.59 19.22
N SER A 436 -3.22 -6.43 19.43
CA SER A 436 -3.63 -5.94 20.75
C SER A 436 -5.14 -6.01 21.02
N ILE A 437 -5.96 -6.25 19.99
CA ILE A 437 -7.44 -6.29 20.09
C ILE A 437 -7.95 -7.55 19.39
N GLN A 438 -8.89 -8.28 19.99
CA GLN A 438 -9.61 -9.37 19.31
C GLN A 438 -10.18 -8.84 17.99
N CYS A 439 -9.70 -9.40 16.86
CA CYS A 439 -10.05 -8.96 15.51
C CYS A 439 -11.58 -8.85 15.33
N PRO A 440 -12.11 -7.68 14.93
CA PRO A 440 -13.52 -7.52 14.62
C PRO A 440 -13.89 -8.16 13.27
N GLU A 441 -15.18 -8.46 13.08
CA GLU A 441 -15.68 -9.06 11.85
C GLU A 441 -15.60 -8.08 10.68
N ILE A 442 -14.87 -8.44 9.63
CA ILE A 442 -14.77 -7.65 8.39
C ILE A 442 -15.99 -7.91 7.52
N SER A 443 -16.63 -6.85 7.00
CA SER A 443 -17.69 -7.00 6.02
C SER A 443 -17.16 -7.62 4.72
N GLY A 444 -17.88 -8.61 4.17
CA GLY A 444 -17.44 -9.33 2.97
C GLY A 444 -17.14 -8.44 1.76
N ASN A 445 -17.83 -7.30 1.64
CA ASN A 445 -17.59 -6.34 0.55
C ASN A 445 -16.27 -5.57 0.72
N ALA A 446 -15.93 -5.13 1.95
CA ALA A 446 -14.66 -4.48 2.23
C ALA A 446 -13.50 -5.45 1.99
N PHE A 447 -13.69 -6.71 2.38
CA PHE A 447 -12.74 -7.78 2.17
C PHE A 447 -12.43 -8.03 0.69
N VAL A 448 -13.48 -8.17 -0.15
CA VAL A 448 -13.30 -8.33 -1.61
C VAL A 448 -12.54 -7.16 -2.21
N LYS A 449 -12.86 -5.91 -1.81
CA LYS A 449 -12.16 -4.73 -2.30
C LYS A 449 -10.69 -4.68 -1.89
N LEU A 450 -10.36 -5.10 -0.67
CA LEU A 450 -8.98 -5.22 -0.21
C LEU A 450 -8.22 -6.28 -1.03
N ASN A 451 -8.84 -7.43 -1.31
CA ASN A 451 -8.24 -8.49 -2.13
C ASN A 451 -7.97 -8.01 -3.57
N ASP A 452 -8.97 -7.40 -4.22
CA ASP A 452 -8.83 -6.84 -5.57
C ASP A 452 -7.66 -5.87 -5.65
N TRP A 453 -7.51 -5.05 -4.61
CA TRP A 453 -6.43 -4.09 -4.54
C TRP A 453 -5.07 -4.75 -4.34
N VAL A 454 -4.93 -5.75 -3.47
CA VAL A 454 -3.66 -6.48 -3.29
C VAL A 454 -3.18 -7.08 -4.61
N LYS A 455 -4.10 -7.57 -5.45
CA LYS A 455 -3.78 -7.99 -6.82
C LYS A 455 -3.26 -6.85 -7.70
N GLN A 456 -3.77 -5.64 -7.58
CA GLN A 456 -3.30 -4.50 -8.39
C GLN A 456 -1.89 -4.01 -8.02
N ILE A 457 -1.31 -4.48 -6.92
CA ILE A 457 0.03 -4.08 -6.49
C ILE A 457 1.06 -4.87 -7.27
N GLU A 458 1.75 -4.24 -8.21
CA GLU A 458 2.80 -4.88 -9.03
C GLU A 458 4.01 -5.30 -8.16
N HIS A 459 4.38 -4.46 -7.18
CA HIS A 459 5.57 -4.67 -6.37
C HIS A 459 5.39 -5.80 -5.33
N SER A 460 6.08 -6.92 -5.53
CA SER A 460 5.89 -8.17 -4.76
C SER A 460 6.07 -8.03 -3.25
N ARG A 461 7.03 -7.22 -2.77
CA ARG A 461 7.27 -7.00 -1.33
C ARG A 461 6.16 -6.19 -0.65
N VAL A 462 5.68 -5.17 -1.35
CA VAL A 462 4.56 -4.34 -0.89
C VAL A 462 3.32 -5.21 -0.84
N ARG A 463 3.04 -5.93 -1.93
CA ARG A 463 1.97 -6.92 -2.03
C ARG A 463 2.06 -7.96 -0.92
N GLY A 464 3.25 -8.47 -0.64
CA GLY A 464 3.52 -9.42 0.46
C GLY A 464 3.17 -8.87 1.84
N SER A 465 3.53 -7.63 2.14
CA SER A 465 3.16 -6.98 3.40
C SER A 465 1.64 -6.84 3.56
N PHE A 466 0.94 -6.58 2.44
CA PHE A 466 -0.52 -6.50 2.44
C PHE A 466 -1.22 -7.84 2.51
N ARG A 467 -0.64 -8.88 1.91
CA ARG A 467 -1.10 -10.25 2.13
C ARG A 467 -0.98 -10.64 3.60
N ASP A 468 0.17 -10.39 4.21
CA ASP A 468 0.42 -10.70 5.62
C ASP A 468 -0.64 -10.00 6.49
N PHE A 469 -1.02 -8.75 6.16
CA PHE A 469 -2.18 -8.08 6.78
C PHE A 469 -3.47 -8.85 6.57
N ILE A 470 -3.86 -9.16 5.33
CA ILE A 470 -5.13 -9.84 5.02
C ILE A 470 -5.23 -11.18 5.77
N LEU A 471 -4.14 -11.93 5.80
CA LEU A 471 -4.06 -13.23 6.46
C LEU A 471 -4.20 -13.15 7.98
N VAL A 472 -3.76 -12.05 8.61
CA VAL A 472 -4.01 -11.82 10.05
C VAL A 472 -5.50 -11.66 10.35
N PHE A 473 -6.27 -11.04 9.45
CA PHE A 473 -7.71 -10.87 9.63
C PHE A 473 -8.52 -12.09 9.19
N THR A 474 -8.01 -12.87 8.24
CA THR A 474 -8.62 -14.12 7.78
C THR A 474 -7.99 -15.34 8.43
N GLY A 475 -7.42 -15.17 9.63
CA GLY A 475 -6.86 -16.27 10.40
C GLY A 475 -7.84 -17.44 10.51
N ILE A 476 -7.35 -18.58 10.99
CA ILE A 476 -8.02 -19.88 11.06
C ILE A 476 -9.54 -19.84 11.33
N ASP A 477 -10.02 -18.90 12.14
CA ASP A 477 -11.42 -18.81 12.56
C ASP A 477 -12.37 -18.18 11.53
N PHE A 478 -11.88 -17.41 10.54
CA PHE A 478 -12.73 -16.56 9.68
C PHE A 478 -13.14 -17.20 8.34
N VAL A 479 -12.34 -18.14 7.84
CA VAL A 479 -12.63 -18.86 6.58
C VAL A 479 -12.88 -20.33 6.93
N PRO A 480 -14.12 -20.78 7.12
CA PRO A 480 -14.39 -22.06 7.78
C PRO A 480 -13.87 -23.28 6.99
N SER A 481 -13.94 -23.23 5.65
CA SER A 481 -13.58 -24.36 4.78
C SER A 481 -12.20 -24.20 4.11
N LEU A 482 -11.59 -25.33 3.73
CA LEU A 482 -10.36 -25.35 2.92
C LEU A 482 -10.63 -24.82 1.50
N LYS A 483 -11.83 -25.07 0.97
CA LYS A 483 -12.24 -24.55 -0.35
C LYS A 483 -12.27 -23.03 -0.41
N GLU A 484 -12.84 -22.37 0.60
CA GLU A 484 -12.85 -20.90 0.66
C GLU A 484 -11.46 -20.34 0.92
N TYR A 485 -10.64 -21.04 1.70
CA TYR A 485 -9.24 -20.68 1.92
C TYR A 485 -8.46 -20.73 0.61
N ASP A 486 -8.57 -21.80 -0.18
CA ASP A 486 -7.92 -21.92 -1.48
C ASP A 486 -8.35 -20.78 -2.43
N LYS A 487 -9.66 -20.48 -2.49
CA LYS A 487 -10.17 -19.35 -3.29
C LYS A 487 -9.60 -18.01 -2.82
N LEU A 488 -9.43 -17.81 -1.51
CA LEU A 488 -8.79 -16.63 -0.95
C LEU A 488 -7.32 -16.55 -1.38
N ILE A 489 -6.56 -17.63 -1.25
CA ILE A 489 -5.15 -17.66 -1.66
C ILE A 489 -5.01 -17.34 -3.15
N GLN A 490 -5.85 -17.92 -4.01
CA GLN A 490 -5.90 -17.59 -5.45
C GLN A 490 -6.25 -16.11 -5.72
N ASN A 491 -6.94 -15.46 -4.78
CA ASN A 491 -7.34 -14.07 -4.88
C ASN A 491 -6.29 -13.07 -4.39
N ILE A 492 -5.29 -13.47 -3.61
CA ILE A 492 -4.31 -12.53 -3.05
C ILE A 492 -2.85 -12.86 -3.42
N PHE A 493 -2.58 -14.06 -3.93
CA PHE A 493 -1.24 -14.49 -4.37
C PHE A 493 -1.16 -14.53 -5.91
N TYR A 494 0.02 -14.20 -6.44
CA TYR A 494 0.48 -14.59 -7.77
C TYR A 494 1.26 -15.90 -7.70
N GLU A 495 1.45 -16.60 -8.83
CA GLU A 495 2.17 -17.88 -8.84
C GLU A 495 3.60 -17.79 -8.31
N ASP A 496 4.28 -16.65 -8.44
CA ASP A 496 5.68 -16.47 -8.01
C ASP A 496 5.84 -15.89 -6.60
N ASP A 497 4.73 -15.68 -5.89
CA ASP A 497 4.75 -15.04 -4.59
C ASP A 497 5.23 -15.97 -3.46
N ALA A 498 5.95 -15.40 -2.50
CA ALA A 498 6.35 -16.13 -1.30
C ALA A 498 5.12 -16.45 -0.42
N PHE A 499 4.85 -17.74 -0.21
CA PHE A 499 3.85 -18.26 0.72
C PHE A 499 4.39 -18.40 2.15
N LYS A 500 3.78 -17.71 3.13
CA LYS A 500 4.20 -17.72 4.55
C LYS A 500 3.17 -18.35 5.50
N ASP A 501 2.03 -18.79 4.97
CA ASP A 501 0.85 -19.18 5.76
C ASP A 501 0.70 -20.71 5.89
N HIS A 502 1.84 -21.43 5.90
CA HIS A 502 1.87 -22.89 5.97
C HIS A 502 1.14 -23.45 7.20
N TRP A 503 1.18 -22.73 8.33
CA TRP A 503 0.51 -23.17 9.54
C TRP A 503 -1.03 -23.16 9.40
N ALA A 504 -1.62 -22.08 8.88
CA ALA A 504 -3.06 -22.02 8.67
C ALA A 504 -3.50 -23.00 7.58
N PHE A 505 -2.73 -23.15 6.49
CA PHE A 505 -2.98 -24.18 5.49
C PHE A 505 -3.04 -25.58 6.11
N LEU A 506 -2.05 -25.95 6.95
CA LEU A 506 -2.02 -27.27 7.58
C LEU A 506 -3.17 -27.47 8.56
N TYR A 507 -3.51 -26.45 9.34
CA TYR A 507 -4.70 -26.50 10.18
C TYR A 507 -5.97 -26.74 9.35
N LYS A 508 -6.11 -26.04 8.20
CA LYS A 508 -7.27 -26.21 7.31
C LYS A 508 -7.32 -27.61 6.69
N VAL A 509 -6.19 -28.17 6.29
CA VAL A 509 -6.10 -29.53 5.76
C VAL A 509 -6.50 -30.57 6.81
N VAL A 510 -6.03 -30.44 8.06
CA VAL A 510 -6.34 -31.39 9.13
C VAL A 510 -7.83 -31.38 9.47
N ASN A 511 -8.46 -30.20 9.43
CA ASN A 511 -9.85 -30.00 9.82
C ASN A 511 -10.86 -30.02 8.65
N SER A 512 -10.41 -30.21 7.40
CA SER A 512 -11.31 -30.21 6.24
C SER A 512 -12.00 -31.55 6.01
N GLU A 513 -13.04 -31.56 5.19
CA GLU A 513 -13.58 -32.79 4.61
C GLU A 513 -12.65 -33.37 3.53
N ASN A 514 -12.68 -34.68 3.31
CA ASN A 514 -11.80 -35.36 2.35
C ASN A 514 -12.08 -34.93 0.88
N ASN A 515 -13.33 -34.61 0.55
CA ASN A 515 -13.73 -34.07 -0.75
C ASN A 515 -13.07 -32.71 -1.06
N GLU A 516 -12.83 -31.87 -0.06
CA GLU A 516 -12.19 -30.57 -0.22
C GLU A 516 -10.70 -30.73 -0.54
N LEU A 517 -10.03 -31.73 0.05
CA LEU A 517 -8.63 -32.04 -0.26
C LEU A 517 -8.44 -32.43 -1.73
N CYS A 518 -9.35 -33.22 -2.29
CA CYS A 518 -9.32 -33.60 -3.70
C CYS A 518 -9.46 -32.40 -4.66
N ASN A 519 -10.00 -31.28 -4.18
CA ASN A 519 -10.30 -30.10 -4.97
C ASN A 519 -9.32 -28.94 -4.76
N ILE A 520 -8.17 -29.18 -4.10
CA ILE A 520 -7.11 -28.17 -3.98
C ILE A 520 -6.63 -27.73 -5.37
N SER A 521 -6.52 -26.41 -5.55
CA SER A 521 -6.04 -25.81 -6.78
C SER A 521 -4.55 -26.03 -7.03
N LYS A 522 -4.19 -26.03 -8.31
CA LYS A 522 -2.81 -25.99 -8.78
C LYS A 522 -2.03 -24.82 -8.18
N GLN A 523 -2.66 -23.64 -8.09
CA GLN A 523 -2.00 -22.43 -7.61
C GLN A 523 -1.60 -22.56 -6.14
N LEU A 524 -2.51 -23.04 -5.28
CA LEU A 524 -2.21 -23.29 -3.88
C LEU A 524 -1.10 -24.34 -3.73
N CYS A 525 -1.17 -25.43 -4.50
CA CYS A 525 -0.11 -26.45 -4.53
C CYS A 525 1.27 -25.87 -4.89
N LYS A 526 1.36 -25.06 -5.94
CA LYS A 526 2.60 -24.38 -6.34
C LYS A 526 3.14 -23.49 -5.21
N LEU A 527 2.28 -22.65 -4.63
CA LEU A 527 2.65 -21.70 -3.58
C LEU A 527 3.20 -22.38 -2.33
N VAL A 528 2.51 -23.42 -1.85
CA VAL A 528 2.92 -24.18 -0.66
C VAL A 528 4.30 -24.82 -0.86
N LEU A 529 4.60 -25.29 -2.07
CA LEU A 529 5.84 -25.99 -2.44
C LEU A 529 7.00 -25.08 -2.87
N GLN A 530 6.87 -23.75 -2.79
CA GLN A 530 7.90 -22.81 -3.27
C GLN A 530 8.87 -22.30 -2.19
N ASN A 531 8.52 -22.38 -0.90
CA ASN A 531 9.25 -21.71 0.17
C ASN A 531 9.91 -22.67 1.18
N LYS A 532 11.11 -22.29 1.63
CA LYS A 532 11.78 -22.86 2.80
C LYS A 532 11.15 -22.28 4.06
N ARG A 533 10.24 -23.04 4.67
CA ARG A 533 9.88 -23.04 6.11
C ARG A 533 8.53 -23.68 6.30
N SER A 534 8.52 -24.79 7.02
CA SER A 534 7.56 -24.97 8.09
C SER A 534 8.16 -25.92 9.12
N ASP A 535 8.54 -25.38 10.28
CA ASP A 535 8.74 -26.14 11.53
C ASP A 535 7.39 -26.67 12.05
N VAL A 536 6.55 -27.19 11.16
CA VAL A 536 5.21 -27.64 11.51
C VAL A 536 5.27 -29.15 11.51
N ASN A 537 5.82 -29.67 12.60
CA ASN A 537 5.84 -31.08 12.91
C ASN A 537 4.45 -31.48 13.43
N ASN A 538 3.48 -31.67 12.53
CA ASN A 538 2.11 -31.99 12.90
C ASN A 538 1.73 -33.41 12.47
N MET A 539 1.86 -34.37 13.38
CA MET A 539 1.52 -35.79 13.12
C MET A 539 0.07 -35.99 12.64
N SER A 540 -0.86 -35.09 12.97
CA SER A 540 -2.26 -35.19 12.51
C SER A 540 -2.41 -35.12 10.99
N ILE A 541 -1.40 -34.62 10.25
CA ILE A 541 -1.40 -34.64 8.80
C ILE A 541 -1.32 -36.07 8.24
N VAL A 542 -0.57 -36.95 8.91
CA VAL A 542 -0.39 -38.35 8.50
C VAL A 542 -1.72 -39.08 8.64
N ASP A 543 -2.41 -38.87 9.76
CA ASP A 543 -3.74 -39.42 9.98
C ASP A 543 -4.71 -38.94 8.91
N LYS A 544 -4.64 -37.65 8.54
CA LYS A 544 -5.49 -37.07 7.50
C LYS A 544 -5.21 -37.64 6.12
N VAL A 545 -3.95 -37.82 5.74
CA VAL A 545 -3.56 -38.46 4.48
C VAL A 545 -4.03 -39.92 4.43
N ASN A 546 -3.86 -40.67 5.52
CA ASN A 546 -4.36 -42.04 5.62
C ASN A 546 -5.88 -42.12 5.51
N GLN A 547 -6.61 -41.18 6.14
CA GLN A 547 -8.06 -41.07 5.98
C GLN A 547 -8.46 -40.79 4.53
N LEU A 548 -7.71 -39.94 3.81
CA LEU A 548 -7.98 -39.64 2.41
C LEU A 548 -7.75 -40.87 1.52
N VAL A 549 -6.63 -41.57 1.67
CA VAL A 549 -6.30 -42.80 0.92
C VAL A 549 -7.34 -43.89 1.17
N ASN A 550 -7.85 -44.01 2.39
CA ASN A 550 -8.93 -44.95 2.71
C ASN A 550 -10.29 -44.53 2.11
N TYR A 551 -10.54 -43.22 2.01
CA TYR A 551 -11.78 -42.67 1.46
C TYR A 551 -11.84 -42.76 -0.06
N GLU A 552 -10.74 -42.45 -0.75
CA GLU A 552 -10.59 -42.58 -2.19
C GLU A 552 -9.30 -43.36 -2.48
N PRO A 553 -9.36 -44.62 -2.91
CA PRO A 553 -8.14 -45.40 -3.16
C PRO A 553 -7.38 -45.00 -4.42
N ARG A 554 -8.00 -44.28 -5.37
CA ARG A 554 -7.34 -43.86 -6.62
C ARG A 554 -6.57 -42.57 -6.41
N VAL A 555 -5.25 -42.66 -6.38
CA VAL A 555 -4.33 -41.54 -6.13
C VAL A 555 -4.56 -40.38 -7.10
N SER A 556 -4.83 -40.66 -8.37
CA SER A 556 -5.16 -39.66 -9.41
C SER A 556 -6.34 -38.75 -9.06
N LYS A 557 -7.30 -39.22 -8.24
CA LYS A 557 -8.46 -38.43 -7.82
C LYS A 557 -8.19 -37.54 -6.60
N HIS A 558 -7.02 -37.64 -5.97
CA HIS A 558 -6.66 -36.76 -4.86
C HIS A 558 -6.29 -35.34 -5.34
N GLY A 559 -6.35 -35.08 -6.65
CA GLY A 559 -6.07 -33.78 -7.25
C GLY A 559 -4.65 -33.33 -6.94
N TRP A 560 -4.43 -32.02 -6.81
CA TRP A 560 -3.10 -31.45 -6.59
C TRP A 560 -2.54 -31.71 -5.17
N PHE A 561 -3.38 -32.14 -4.22
CA PHE A 561 -2.94 -32.42 -2.85
C PHE A 561 -1.90 -33.54 -2.77
N ARG A 562 -1.99 -34.55 -3.65
CA ARG A 562 -1.02 -35.66 -3.69
C ARG A 562 0.41 -35.18 -3.95
N PHE A 563 0.58 -34.09 -4.70
CA PHE A 563 1.89 -33.49 -4.94
C PHE A 563 2.40 -32.71 -3.73
N ILE A 564 1.52 -32.06 -2.96
CA ILE A 564 1.90 -31.41 -1.69
C ILE A 564 2.43 -32.47 -0.72
N ALA A 565 1.68 -33.56 -0.54
CA ALA A 565 2.07 -34.65 0.35
C ALA A 565 3.39 -35.33 -0.07
N ALA A 566 3.69 -35.37 -1.38
CA ALA A 566 4.91 -35.95 -1.91
C ALA A 566 6.14 -35.04 -1.75
N PHE A 567 6.02 -33.72 -1.92
CA PHE A 567 7.18 -32.83 -2.11
C PHE A 567 7.42 -31.77 -1.02
N ILE A 568 6.52 -31.61 -0.04
CA ILE A 568 6.66 -30.53 0.96
C ILE A 568 7.85 -30.71 1.92
N SER A 569 8.32 -31.96 2.16
CA SER A 569 9.42 -32.23 3.10
C SER A 569 10.80 -31.89 2.57
N SER A 570 11.02 -32.00 1.26
CA SER A 570 12.29 -31.63 0.61
C SER A 570 12.58 -30.13 0.69
N CYS A 571 11.73 -29.34 1.33
CA CYS A 571 11.94 -27.90 1.55
C CYS A 571 12.61 -27.61 2.91
N ASN A 572 12.82 -28.61 3.78
CA ASN A 572 13.45 -28.46 5.10
C ASN A 572 14.93 -28.91 5.06
N PHE A 573 15.80 -28.17 5.75
CA PHE A 573 17.25 -28.40 5.80
C PHE A 573 17.72 -28.85 7.20
N ASP A 574 16.79 -29.06 8.14
CA ASP A 574 17.11 -29.44 9.52
C ASP A 574 17.03 -30.95 9.72
N ASP A 575 17.91 -31.49 10.57
CA ASP A 575 18.14 -32.93 10.82
C ASP A 575 16.98 -33.68 11.51
N ASN A 576 15.80 -33.07 11.69
CA ASN A 576 14.67 -33.71 12.36
C ASN A 576 13.82 -34.53 11.38
N PRO A 577 13.51 -35.81 11.68
CA PRO A 577 12.69 -36.65 10.81
C PRO A 577 11.29 -36.06 10.66
N SER A 578 10.98 -35.61 9.45
CA SER A 578 9.75 -34.92 9.11
C SER A 578 8.56 -35.90 8.96
N PRO A 579 7.37 -35.64 9.51
CA PRO A 579 6.22 -36.56 9.46
C PRO A 579 5.74 -36.85 8.03
N TRP A 580 6.15 -36.03 7.07
CA TRP A 580 5.85 -36.18 5.65
C TRP A 580 6.43 -37.44 4.98
N HIS A 581 7.49 -38.07 5.53
CA HIS A 581 7.94 -39.38 5.02
C HIS A 581 6.84 -40.46 5.19
N LEU A 582 6.02 -40.35 6.24
CA LEU A 582 4.87 -41.24 6.44
C LEU A 582 3.75 -40.94 5.44
N CYS A 583 3.55 -39.67 5.07
CA CYS A 583 2.62 -39.30 4.00
C CYS A 583 3.06 -39.88 2.65
N ARG A 584 4.36 -39.82 2.32
CA ARG A 584 4.92 -40.44 1.11
C ARG A 584 4.70 -41.95 1.08
N LYS A 585 4.95 -42.62 2.20
CA LYS A 585 4.66 -44.05 2.36
C LYS A 585 3.18 -44.39 2.11
N ALA A 586 2.25 -43.53 2.54
CA ALA A 586 0.81 -43.73 2.28
C ALA A 586 0.47 -43.70 0.77
N TYR A 587 1.26 -43.01 -0.04
CA TYR A 587 1.16 -43.00 -1.51
C TYR A 587 1.99 -44.10 -2.20
N GLY A 588 2.58 -45.03 -1.44
CA GLY A 588 3.42 -46.08 -2.00
C GLY A 588 4.76 -45.59 -2.55
N LEU A 589 5.20 -44.39 -2.15
CA LEU A 589 6.54 -43.90 -2.44
C LEU A 589 7.51 -44.60 -1.49
N ASP A 590 8.27 -45.53 -2.05
CA ASP A 590 9.29 -46.30 -1.33
C ASP A 590 10.46 -45.41 -0.88
N GLU A 591 10.54 -45.15 0.42
CA GLU A 591 11.61 -44.36 1.04
C GLU A 591 12.98 -45.01 0.90
N GLU A 592 13.07 -46.34 0.93
CA GLU A 592 14.34 -47.05 0.75
C GLU A 592 14.84 -46.80 -0.67
N PHE A 593 13.98 -47.02 -1.68
CA PHE A 593 14.28 -46.70 -3.07
C PHE A 593 14.68 -45.23 -3.26
N LEU A 594 13.91 -44.28 -2.72
CA LEU A 594 14.20 -42.84 -2.84
C LEU A 594 15.54 -42.46 -2.17
N SER A 595 15.89 -43.12 -1.07
CA SER A 595 17.13 -42.89 -0.32
C SER A 595 18.36 -43.58 -0.90
N GLU A 596 18.20 -44.59 -1.75
CA GLU A 596 19.32 -45.31 -2.36
C GLU A 596 19.53 -44.95 -3.83
N CYS A 597 18.49 -44.50 -4.52
CA CYS A 597 18.55 -44.23 -5.95
C CYS A 597 19.58 -43.15 -6.31
N THR A 598 20.33 -43.40 -7.39
CA THR A 598 21.36 -42.51 -7.95
C THR A 598 20.98 -41.91 -9.30
N SER A 599 19.84 -42.33 -9.88
CA SER A 599 19.34 -41.91 -11.18
C SER A 599 18.17 -40.96 -11.01
N LEU A 600 18.33 -39.70 -11.47
CA LEU A 600 17.23 -38.73 -11.49
C LEU A 600 16.05 -39.23 -12.33
N ARG A 601 16.33 -39.94 -13.42
CA ARG A 601 15.31 -40.50 -14.31
C ARG A 601 14.45 -41.53 -13.58
N ASP A 602 15.07 -42.43 -12.83
CA ASP A 602 14.36 -43.52 -12.16
C ASP A 602 13.48 -42.96 -11.03
N ILE A 603 13.95 -41.91 -10.34
CA ILE A 603 13.13 -41.18 -9.36
C ILE A 603 11.96 -40.47 -10.03
N GLN A 604 12.18 -39.82 -11.18
CA GLN A 604 11.10 -39.19 -11.94
C GLN A 604 10.05 -40.22 -12.38
N GLU A 605 10.48 -41.36 -12.93
CA GLU A 605 9.58 -42.44 -13.35
C GLU A 605 8.82 -43.03 -12.16
N HIS A 606 9.47 -43.20 -11.00
CA HIS A 606 8.81 -43.66 -9.76
C HIS A 606 7.76 -42.69 -9.24
N PHE A 607 8.06 -41.39 -9.19
CA PHE A 607 7.07 -40.38 -8.78
C PHE A 607 5.89 -40.31 -9.77
N LEU A 608 6.16 -40.38 -11.08
CA LEU A 608 5.12 -40.34 -12.11
C LEU A 608 4.18 -41.55 -12.02
N ASP A 609 4.73 -42.75 -11.79
CA ASP A 609 3.99 -44.00 -11.59
C ASP A 609 3.14 -43.95 -10.31
N LYS A 610 3.78 -43.71 -9.16
CA LYS A 610 3.10 -43.78 -7.84
C LYS A 610 2.09 -42.66 -7.60
N LEU A 611 2.30 -41.48 -8.19
CA LEU A 611 1.35 -40.38 -8.09
C LEU A 611 0.28 -40.40 -9.18
N GLU A 612 0.24 -41.44 -10.02
CA GLU A 612 -0.74 -41.63 -11.09
C GLU A 612 -0.92 -40.34 -11.93
N CYS A 613 0.16 -39.81 -12.49
CA CYS A 613 0.11 -38.58 -13.30
C CYS A 613 -0.55 -38.85 -14.65
N THR A 614 -1.65 -38.16 -14.94
CA THR A 614 -2.49 -38.43 -16.12
C THR A 614 -2.35 -37.38 -17.22
N THR A 615 -2.06 -36.13 -16.86
CA THR A 615 -1.93 -35.03 -17.82
C THR A 615 -0.48 -34.67 -18.10
N GLU A 616 -0.19 -34.12 -19.28
CA GLU A 616 1.15 -33.61 -19.61
C GLU A 616 1.62 -32.54 -18.62
N GLU A 617 0.68 -31.71 -18.15
CA GLU A 617 0.94 -30.69 -17.14
C GLU A 617 1.36 -31.28 -15.78
N GLU A 618 0.67 -32.33 -15.31
CA GLU A 618 1.06 -33.05 -14.09
C GLU A 618 2.44 -33.69 -14.25
N GLN A 619 2.69 -34.31 -15.41
CA GLN A 619 3.98 -34.94 -15.67
C GLN A 619 5.12 -33.94 -15.67
N GLU A 620 4.95 -32.77 -16.29
CA GLU A 620 5.97 -31.71 -16.30
C GLU A 620 6.21 -31.15 -14.89
N PHE A 621 5.14 -30.92 -14.14
CA PHE A 621 5.24 -30.46 -12.75
C PHE A 621 5.99 -31.46 -11.86
N VAL A 622 5.66 -32.75 -11.95
CA VAL A 622 6.32 -33.81 -11.17
C VAL A 622 7.77 -33.99 -11.60
N ARG A 623 8.09 -33.92 -12.90
CA ARG A 623 9.47 -33.97 -13.37
C ARG A 623 10.31 -32.85 -12.78
N MET A 624 9.79 -31.62 -12.79
CA MET A 624 10.44 -30.45 -12.19
C MET A 624 10.64 -30.64 -10.67
N LYS A 625 9.58 -31.02 -9.93
CA LYS A 625 9.65 -31.20 -8.47
C LYS A 625 10.50 -32.40 -8.04
N SER A 626 10.62 -33.41 -8.88
CA SER A 626 11.56 -34.52 -8.65
C SER A 626 13.03 -34.06 -8.74
N VAL A 627 13.34 -33.04 -9.58
CA VAL A 627 14.68 -32.44 -9.58
C VAL A 627 14.95 -31.71 -8.27
N ASP A 628 14.00 -30.89 -7.80
CA ASP A 628 14.11 -30.20 -6.51
C ASP A 628 14.39 -31.21 -5.39
N TYR A 629 13.55 -32.25 -5.29
CA TYR A 629 13.69 -33.32 -4.31
C TYR A 629 15.07 -34.00 -4.39
N PHE A 630 15.46 -34.44 -5.59
CA PHE A 630 16.73 -35.16 -5.78
C PHE A 630 17.93 -34.31 -5.38
N VAL A 631 17.96 -33.05 -5.78
CA VAL A 631 19.08 -32.15 -5.47
C VAL A 631 19.14 -31.87 -3.97
N ILE A 632 18.01 -31.62 -3.32
CA ILE A 632 18.00 -31.23 -1.91
C ILE A 632 18.38 -32.41 -1.00
N GLU A 633 17.83 -33.61 -1.26
CA GLU A 633 18.02 -34.81 -0.44
C GLU A 633 19.33 -35.56 -0.74
N ARG A 634 19.82 -35.53 -1.99
CA ARG A 634 20.93 -36.39 -2.44
C ARG A 634 22.25 -35.67 -2.65
N VAL A 635 22.22 -34.36 -2.92
CA VAL A 635 23.42 -33.58 -3.20
C VAL A 635 23.81 -32.81 -1.94
N ASN A 636 24.77 -33.34 -1.19
CA ASN A 636 25.32 -32.72 0.02
C ASN A 636 26.72 -32.12 -0.21
N ALA A 637 27.35 -32.41 -1.34
CA ALA A 637 28.62 -31.79 -1.72
C ALA A 637 28.67 -31.49 -3.21
N TRP A 638 29.34 -30.39 -3.59
CA TRP A 638 29.46 -29.94 -4.99
C TRP A 638 29.96 -31.03 -5.95
N GLY A 639 30.93 -31.84 -5.52
CA GLY A 639 31.48 -32.94 -6.33
C GLY A 639 30.44 -34.00 -6.73
N GLN A 640 29.34 -34.14 -5.99
CA GLN A 640 28.27 -35.08 -6.32
C GLN A 640 27.46 -34.67 -7.54
N LEU A 641 27.45 -33.38 -7.92
CA LEU A 641 26.80 -32.92 -9.16
C LEU A 641 27.42 -33.63 -10.37
N ARG A 642 28.75 -33.75 -10.43
CA ARG A 642 29.45 -34.51 -11.48
C ARG A 642 29.14 -36.00 -11.39
N ARG A 643 29.12 -36.57 -10.19
CA ARG A 643 28.80 -38.00 -9.97
C ARG A 643 27.41 -38.35 -10.49
N PHE A 644 26.43 -37.49 -10.24
CA PHE A 644 25.04 -37.67 -10.70
C PHE A 644 24.77 -37.12 -12.10
N ARG A 645 25.80 -36.61 -12.80
CA ARG A 645 25.70 -36.01 -14.15
C ARG A 645 24.68 -34.86 -14.21
N LEU A 646 24.59 -34.08 -13.14
CA LEU A 646 23.76 -32.89 -13.07
C LEU A 646 24.56 -31.68 -13.56
N ASP A 647 23.96 -30.90 -14.46
CA ASP A 647 24.53 -29.64 -14.94
C ASP A 647 24.06 -28.48 -14.02
N PRO A 648 24.97 -27.83 -13.28
CA PRO A 648 24.65 -26.68 -12.43
C PRO A 648 23.90 -25.56 -13.17
N SER A 649 24.30 -25.25 -14.41
CA SER A 649 23.69 -24.16 -15.19
C SER A 649 22.26 -24.50 -15.61
N LYS A 650 22.01 -25.76 -15.96
CA LYS A 650 20.66 -26.24 -16.23
C LYS A 650 19.79 -26.25 -14.97
N LEU A 651 20.33 -26.71 -13.84
CA LEU A 651 19.64 -26.69 -12.55
C LEU A 651 19.22 -25.28 -12.13
N LEU A 652 20.06 -24.27 -12.35
CA LEU A 652 19.73 -22.88 -11.99
C LEU A 652 18.75 -22.20 -12.96
N LYS A 653 18.64 -22.72 -14.19
CA LYS A 653 17.70 -22.22 -15.20
C LYS A 653 16.32 -22.84 -15.06
N ASP A 654 16.30 -24.16 -14.87
CA ASP A 654 15.09 -24.97 -14.97
C ASP A 654 14.56 -25.37 -13.58
N GLY A 655 15.38 -25.20 -12.53
CA GLY A 655 15.05 -25.57 -11.16
C GLY A 655 14.28 -24.50 -10.39
N SER A 656 13.67 -24.90 -9.27
CA SER A 656 12.96 -23.96 -8.41
C SER A 656 13.90 -23.03 -7.63
N LYS A 657 13.31 -22.05 -6.93
CA LYS A 657 14.02 -21.14 -6.02
C LYS A 657 14.81 -21.90 -4.93
N LEU A 658 14.38 -23.10 -4.56
CA LEU A 658 15.05 -23.97 -3.58
C LEU A 658 16.36 -24.54 -4.13
N ILE A 659 16.43 -24.83 -5.43
CA ILE A 659 17.66 -25.27 -6.09
C ILE A 659 18.70 -24.15 -6.04
N THR A 660 18.32 -22.90 -6.34
CA THR A 660 19.25 -21.76 -6.23
C THR A 660 19.83 -21.64 -4.83
N TYR A 661 19.00 -21.81 -3.80
CA TYR A 661 19.43 -21.80 -2.40
C TYR A 661 20.35 -22.97 -2.04
N LYS A 662 19.98 -24.21 -2.37
CA LYS A 662 20.82 -25.40 -2.13
C LYS A 662 22.15 -25.29 -2.86
N MET A 663 22.15 -24.79 -4.09
CA MET A 663 23.36 -24.54 -4.88
C MET A 663 24.25 -23.49 -4.20
N ALA A 664 23.69 -22.44 -3.60
CA ALA A 664 24.45 -21.44 -2.84
C ALA A 664 25.15 -22.05 -1.63
N ILE A 665 24.48 -22.93 -0.89
CA ILE A 665 25.09 -23.69 0.22
C ILE A 665 26.22 -24.58 -0.30
N LEU A 666 25.95 -25.42 -1.28
CA LEU A 666 26.93 -26.37 -1.84
C LEU A 666 28.15 -25.65 -2.42
N PHE A 667 27.93 -24.47 -3.00
CA PHE A 667 28.99 -23.61 -3.51
C PHE A 667 29.86 -23.08 -2.39
N SER A 668 29.24 -22.60 -1.29
CA SER A 668 29.95 -22.02 -0.13
C SER A 668 30.97 -22.97 0.51
N GLU A 669 30.81 -24.27 0.31
CA GLU A 669 31.68 -25.32 0.86
C GLU A 669 32.72 -25.83 -0.17
N SER A 670 32.75 -25.28 -1.39
CA SER A 670 33.57 -25.77 -2.50
C SER A 670 34.53 -24.70 -3.05
N THR A 671 35.76 -25.10 -3.37
CA THR A 671 36.79 -24.22 -3.97
C THR A 671 36.81 -24.24 -5.51
N LEU A 672 35.81 -24.81 -6.16
CA LEU A 672 35.87 -25.19 -7.57
C LEU A 672 34.53 -24.96 -8.26
N ALA A 673 34.33 -23.77 -8.81
CA ALA A 673 33.19 -23.52 -9.67
C ALA A 673 33.51 -22.52 -10.79
N ASN A 674 32.95 -22.81 -11.95
CA ASN A 674 33.00 -22.02 -13.17
C ASN A 674 32.24 -20.69 -12.95
N GLU A 675 32.87 -19.57 -13.28
CA GLU A 675 32.30 -18.22 -13.16
C GLU A 675 30.89 -18.11 -13.77
N SER A 676 30.62 -18.81 -14.87
CA SER A 676 29.31 -18.78 -15.55
C SER A 676 28.17 -19.31 -14.68
N VAL A 677 28.42 -20.35 -13.87
CA VAL A 677 27.43 -20.93 -12.95
C VAL A 677 27.12 -19.93 -11.85
N LEU A 678 28.16 -19.24 -11.37
CA LEU A 678 28.06 -18.26 -10.30
C LEU A 678 27.27 -17.02 -10.75
N PHE A 679 27.53 -16.50 -11.95
CA PHE A 679 26.72 -15.46 -12.58
C PHE A 679 25.24 -15.84 -12.64
N GLN A 680 24.96 -17.09 -13.02
CA GLN A 680 23.60 -17.58 -13.11
C GLN A 680 22.95 -17.74 -11.74
N MET A 681 23.70 -18.16 -10.71
CA MET A 681 23.23 -18.20 -9.32
C MET A 681 22.87 -16.81 -8.80
N LEU A 682 23.72 -15.82 -9.05
CA LEU A 682 23.47 -14.42 -8.66
C LEU A 682 22.25 -13.86 -9.38
N ARG A 683 22.11 -14.11 -10.68
CA ARG A 683 20.93 -13.69 -11.45
C ARG A 683 19.65 -14.36 -10.96
N SER A 684 19.68 -15.68 -10.77
CA SER A 684 18.54 -16.41 -10.22
C SER A 684 18.21 -15.87 -8.81
N ALA A 685 19.22 -15.58 -7.97
CA ALA A 685 19.01 -14.94 -6.67
C ALA A 685 18.39 -13.53 -6.77
N MET A 686 18.66 -12.76 -7.85
CA MET A 686 18.04 -11.45 -8.13
C MET A 686 16.57 -11.54 -8.50
N GLU A 687 16.20 -12.54 -9.30
CA GLU A 687 14.81 -12.82 -9.67
C GLU A 687 14.03 -13.39 -8.46
N ILE A 688 14.75 -14.07 -7.57
CA ILE A 688 14.29 -14.61 -6.29
C ILE A 688 14.23 -13.48 -5.27
N ASN A 689 13.23 -12.61 -5.44
CA ASN A 689 12.91 -11.46 -4.59
C ASN A 689 12.46 -11.86 -3.16
N ILE A 690 13.26 -12.65 -2.43
CA ILE A 690 12.87 -13.24 -1.15
C ILE A 690 13.31 -12.36 0.03
N SER A 691 12.37 -12.21 0.96
CA SER A 691 12.52 -11.78 2.36
C SER A 691 13.42 -12.70 3.23
N MET A 692 14.45 -13.35 2.68
CA MET A 692 15.29 -14.31 3.41
C MET A 692 16.54 -13.60 3.91
N GLY A 693 16.54 -13.17 5.18
CA GLY A 693 17.74 -12.66 5.85
C GLY A 693 18.93 -13.63 5.81
N ASN A 694 18.69 -14.93 5.68
CA ASN A 694 19.75 -15.95 5.59
C ASN A 694 20.48 -15.96 4.24
N LEU A 695 19.77 -15.64 3.15
CA LEU A 695 20.39 -15.49 1.82
C LEU A 695 21.35 -14.32 1.80
N CYS A 696 21.18 -13.28 2.63
CA CYS A 696 22.17 -12.20 2.74
C CYS A 696 23.51 -12.69 3.34
N TYR A 697 23.47 -13.61 4.30
CA TYR A 697 24.69 -14.18 4.91
C TYR A 697 25.39 -15.17 3.95
N GLU A 698 24.62 -16.00 3.27
CA GLU A 698 25.14 -16.94 2.27
C GLU A 698 25.60 -16.20 1.00
N SER A 699 24.89 -15.16 0.54
CA SER A 699 25.32 -14.28 -0.56
C SER A 699 26.59 -13.50 -0.22
N LYS A 700 26.78 -13.12 1.06
CA LYS A 700 28.03 -12.52 1.55
C LYS A 700 29.21 -13.49 1.41
N THR A 701 28.98 -14.78 1.60
CA THR A 701 29.99 -15.84 1.47
C THR A 701 30.24 -16.17 0.01
N LEU A 702 29.17 -16.31 -0.78
CA LEU A 702 29.20 -16.53 -2.22
C LEU A 702 30.00 -15.43 -2.94
N PHE A 703 29.72 -14.16 -2.63
CA PHE A 703 30.41 -13.02 -3.22
C PHE A 703 31.88 -12.91 -2.78
N GLY A 704 32.18 -13.23 -1.52
CA GLY A 704 33.58 -13.33 -1.08
C GLY A 704 34.34 -14.37 -1.89
N GLN A 705 33.70 -15.50 -2.17
CA GLN A 705 34.30 -16.55 -2.99
C GLN A 705 34.41 -16.18 -4.48
N VAL A 706 33.48 -15.42 -5.07
CA VAL A 706 33.65 -14.84 -6.43
C VAL A 706 34.94 -14.05 -6.53
N LEU A 707 35.17 -13.20 -5.53
CA LEU A 707 36.29 -12.27 -5.54
C LEU A 707 37.59 -12.91 -5.09
N GLU A 708 37.55 -14.02 -4.35
CA GLU A 708 38.70 -14.81 -3.94
C GLU A 708 39.10 -15.86 -5.00
N HIS A 709 38.15 -16.46 -5.73
CA HIS A 709 38.38 -17.50 -6.74
C HIS A 709 38.58 -16.94 -8.15
N ARG A 710 39.40 -15.89 -8.26
CA ARG A 710 39.78 -15.27 -9.52
C ARG A 710 40.60 -16.26 -10.36
N THR A 711 40.07 -16.72 -11.47
CA THR A 711 40.87 -17.44 -12.48
C THR A 711 41.29 -16.57 -13.66
N GLU A 712 40.55 -15.49 -13.93
CA GLU A 712 40.91 -14.42 -14.88
C GLU A 712 40.67 -13.05 -14.20
N ASP A 713 41.48 -12.02 -14.44
CA ASP A 713 41.28 -10.68 -13.84
C ASP A 713 39.99 -10.05 -14.42
N PRO A 714 38.88 -9.95 -13.67
CA PRO A 714 37.67 -9.31 -14.17
C PRO A 714 37.93 -7.82 -14.39
N THR A 715 37.38 -7.25 -15.46
CA THR A 715 37.47 -5.80 -15.69
C THR A 715 36.76 -5.03 -14.58
N ASP A 716 37.24 -3.82 -14.27
CA ASP A 716 36.58 -2.88 -13.33
C ASP A 716 35.07 -2.80 -13.56
N GLU A 717 34.63 -2.75 -14.82
CA GLU A 717 33.23 -2.63 -15.20
C GLU A 717 32.41 -3.86 -14.78
N THR A 718 33.00 -5.05 -14.84
CA THR A 718 32.35 -6.28 -14.39
C THR A 718 32.14 -6.24 -12.88
N ILE A 719 33.17 -5.80 -12.13
CA ILE A 719 33.11 -5.63 -10.67
C ILE A 719 32.05 -4.59 -10.28
N LEU A 720 31.99 -3.45 -10.98
CA LEU A 720 30.99 -2.41 -10.74
C LEU A 720 29.56 -2.90 -11.02
N ASN A 721 29.36 -3.66 -12.09
CA ASN A 721 28.05 -4.24 -12.41
C ASN A 721 27.59 -5.27 -11.37
N TYR A 722 28.51 -6.09 -10.84
CA TYR A 722 28.20 -6.97 -9.72
C TYR A 722 27.81 -6.20 -8.46
N ALA A 723 28.60 -5.18 -8.11
CA ALA A 723 28.35 -4.35 -6.94
C ALA A 723 27.01 -3.60 -7.05
N GLU A 724 26.64 -3.12 -8.25
CA GLU A 724 25.33 -2.51 -8.52
C GLU A 724 24.19 -3.51 -8.40
N ALA A 725 24.36 -4.73 -8.88
CA ALA A 725 23.34 -5.76 -8.79
C ALA A 725 23.13 -6.21 -7.33
N ILE A 726 24.20 -6.28 -6.55
CA ILE A 726 24.14 -6.47 -5.08
C ILE A 726 23.49 -5.26 -4.41
N LEU A 727 23.79 -4.04 -4.84
CA LEU A 727 23.11 -2.85 -4.33
C LEU A 727 21.61 -2.97 -4.54
N LYS A 728 21.14 -3.43 -5.70
CA LYS A 728 19.70 -3.66 -5.96
C LYS A 728 19.11 -4.78 -5.10
N LEU A 729 19.87 -5.83 -4.83
CA LEU A 729 19.45 -6.96 -3.97
C LEU A 729 19.39 -6.60 -2.48
N THR A 730 20.41 -5.90 -2.03
CA THR A 730 20.72 -5.64 -0.63
C THR A 730 20.36 -4.22 -0.19
N ALA A 731 19.90 -3.37 -1.12
CA ALA A 731 19.23 -2.08 -0.90
C ALA A 731 18.27 -2.03 0.30
N PRO A 732 17.61 -3.13 0.70
CA PRO A 732 16.77 -3.15 1.91
C PRO A 732 17.52 -3.36 3.23
N PHE A 733 18.79 -3.79 3.20
CA PHE A 733 19.47 -4.44 4.34
C PHE A 733 20.66 -3.69 4.91
N ASN A 734 21.00 -2.48 4.43
CA ASN A 734 21.85 -1.55 5.20
C ASN A 734 23.28 -2.03 5.58
N VAL A 735 23.88 -3.00 4.86
CA VAL A 735 25.23 -3.59 5.18
C VAL A 735 26.36 -3.18 4.20
N TRP A 736 26.17 -2.17 3.35
CA TRP A 736 26.92 -2.07 2.08
C TRP A 736 28.37 -1.58 2.15
N PRO A 737 28.74 -0.54 2.93
CA PRO A 737 30.10 -0.01 2.89
C PRO A 737 31.14 -1.04 3.35
N TYR A 738 30.81 -1.84 4.36
CA TYR A 738 31.68 -2.91 4.86
C TYR A 738 31.79 -4.08 3.88
N MET A 739 30.67 -4.54 3.30
CA MET A 739 30.72 -5.62 2.32
C MET A 739 31.60 -5.21 1.13
N MET A 740 31.36 -4.04 0.55
CA MET A 740 32.12 -3.61 -0.63
C MET A 740 33.59 -3.30 -0.31
N TYR A 741 33.91 -2.75 0.87
CA TYR A 741 35.30 -2.54 1.28
C TYR A 741 36.06 -3.85 1.56
N LYS A 742 35.42 -4.87 2.16
CA LYS A 742 36.06 -6.19 2.39
C LYS A 742 36.50 -6.86 1.07
N TYR A 743 35.85 -6.48 -0.02
CA TYR A 743 35.81 -7.23 -1.26
C TYR A 743 36.41 -6.45 -2.44
N ILE A 744 36.36 -5.11 -2.40
CA ILE A 744 37.06 -4.20 -3.29
C ILE A 744 38.25 -3.62 -2.51
N ASP A 745 39.38 -4.34 -2.55
CA ASP A 745 40.64 -3.92 -1.92
C ASP A 745 41.29 -2.72 -2.66
N ASP A 746 40.82 -2.43 -3.88
CA ASP A 746 41.24 -1.26 -4.65
C ASP A 746 40.43 -0.01 -4.26
N SER A 747 41.12 0.93 -3.60
CA SER A 747 40.55 2.22 -3.19
C SER A 747 39.98 3.06 -4.35
N GLU A 748 40.51 2.94 -5.56
CA GLU A 748 40.05 3.69 -6.72
C GLU A 748 38.75 3.08 -7.29
N LEU A 749 38.70 1.75 -7.40
CA LEU A 749 37.50 1.04 -7.82
C LEU A 749 36.35 1.20 -6.82
N LEU A 750 36.66 1.18 -5.52
CA LEU A 750 35.68 1.43 -4.46
C LEU A 750 35.13 2.86 -4.55
N ALA A 751 35.99 3.85 -4.83
CA ALA A 751 35.55 5.22 -5.05
C ALA A 751 34.63 5.33 -6.28
N ARG A 752 34.98 4.69 -7.39
CA ARG A 752 34.14 4.65 -8.61
C ARG A 752 32.77 4.05 -8.32
N PHE A 753 32.71 2.91 -7.64
CA PHE A 753 31.44 2.29 -7.24
C PHE A 753 30.58 3.25 -6.42
N ILE A 754 31.17 3.88 -5.40
CA ILE A 754 30.43 4.79 -4.52
C ILE A 754 29.87 5.97 -5.32
N ILE A 755 30.71 6.60 -6.14
CA ILE A 755 30.35 7.82 -6.87
C ILE A 755 29.35 7.51 -7.99
N GLU A 756 29.61 6.48 -8.79
CA GLU A 756 28.88 6.20 -10.03
C GLU A 756 27.60 5.38 -9.78
N LYS A 757 27.57 4.54 -8.74
CA LYS A 757 26.47 3.58 -8.51
C LYS A 757 25.72 3.85 -7.21
N LEU A 758 26.42 4.06 -6.10
CA LEU A 758 25.79 4.16 -4.77
C LEU A 758 25.14 5.53 -4.51
N LEU A 759 25.88 6.63 -4.71
CA LEU A 759 25.36 7.98 -4.48
C LEU A 759 24.08 8.25 -5.30
N PRO A 760 24.01 7.97 -6.61
CA PRO A 760 22.81 8.23 -7.40
C PRO A 760 21.68 7.20 -7.20
N TYR A 761 21.87 6.15 -6.41
CA TYR A 761 20.88 5.09 -6.27
C TYR A 761 19.60 5.56 -5.57
N GLU A 762 18.47 5.46 -6.27
CA GLU A 762 17.14 5.71 -5.71
C GLU A 762 16.53 4.39 -5.23
N VAL A 763 16.13 4.34 -3.96
CA VAL A 763 15.39 3.20 -3.43
C VAL A 763 14.00 3.21 -4.08
N PRO A 764 13.55 2.11 -4.72
CA PRO A 764 12.19 2.05 -5.24
C PRO A 764 11.18 2.31 -4.13
N ALA A 765 10.15 3.12 -4.40
CA ALA A 765 9.14 3.50 -3.40
C ALA A 765 8.43 2.30 -2.72
N GLY A 766 8.43 1.13 -3.36
CA GLY A 766 7.91 -0.11 -2.78
C GLY A 766 8.85 -0.77 -1.75
N ASP A 767 10.15 -0.52 -1.86
CA ASP A 767 11.16 -1.05 -0.94
C ASP A 767 11.32 -0.20 0.30
N GLU A 768 11.14 1.13 0.18
CA GLU A 768 11.17 2.12 1.27
C GLU A 768 10.34 1.73 2.51
N TRP A 769 9.22 1.04 2.27
CA TRP A 769 8.28 0.63 3.31
C TRP A 769 8.44 -0.82 3.76
N SER A 770 9.21 -1.65 3.06
CA SER A 770 9.40 -3.06 3.42
C SER A 770 10.46 -3.27 4.50
N MET A 771 11.14 -2.20 4.91
CA MET A 771 12.32 -2.27 5.74
C MET A 771 11.94 -2.35 7.23
N ASP A 772 11.96 -3.55 7.81
CA ASP A 772 12.35 -3.72 9.21
C ASP A 772 13.86 -3.48 9.26
N ILE A 773 14.26 -2.24 9.48
CA ILE A 773 15.67 -1.85 9.47
C ILE A 773 16.29 -2.25 10.81
N LYS A 774 16.74 -3.50 10.87
CA LYS A 774 17.70 -3.97 11.85
C LYS A 774 19.05 -4.08 11.16
N GLY A 775 20.05 -3.32 11.60
CA GLY A 775 21.44 -3.50 11.13
C GLY A 775 21.99 -2.36 10.26
N PHE A 776 22.83 -1.52 10.85
CA PHE A 776 23.71 -0.51 10.26
C PHE A 776 24.78 -0.30 11.31
N ASP A 777 25.55 -1.37 11.54
CA ASP A 777 26.83 -1.21 12.16
C ASP A 777 27.77 -0.70 11.06
N ILE A 778 28.11 0.59 11.13
CA ILE A 778 29.24 1.17 10.39
C ILE A 778 30.53 0.53 10.90
N LEU A 779 30.81 -0.69 10.46
CA LEU A 779 32.09 -1.32 10.74
C LEU A 779 33.20 -0.41 10.18
N PRO A 780 34.24 -0.11 10.97
CA PRO A 780 35.29 0.82 10.57
C PRO A 780 35.99 0.38 9.28
N LEU A 781 36.06 1.28 8.29
CA LEU A 781 36.72 1.08 6.99
C LEU A 781 38.16 1.59 7.05
N LYS A 782 39.15 0.73 6.81
CA LYS A 782 40.56 1.15 6.73
C LYS A 782 40.88 1.64 5.31
N VAL A 783 40.57 2.89 5.01
CA VAL A 783 40.82 3.47 3.69
C VAL A 783 42.09 4.30 3.67
N ASN A 784 42.68 4.46 2.48
CA ASN A 784 43.76 5.42 2.29
C ASN A 784 43.23 6.86 2.27
N LYS A 785 44.15 7.81 2.47
CA LYS A 785 43.85 9.25 2.43
C LYS A 785 43.26 9.69 1.09
N GLY A 786 43.75 9.15 -0.02
CA GLY A 786 43.34 9.52 -1.38
C GLY A 786 41.85 9.26 -1.67
N PHE A 787 41.31 8.15 -1.15
CA PHE A 787 39.89 7.83 -1.21
C PHE A 787 39.02 8.92 -0.54
N ILE A 788 39.41 9.32 0.67
CA ILE A 788 38.72 10.36 1.43
C ILE A 788 38.74 11.69 0.67
N THR A 789 39.92 12.10 0.20
CA THR A 789 40.07 13.35 -0.56
C THR A 789 39.24 13.33 -1.85
N LYS A 790 39.17 12.19 -2.56
CA LYS A 790 38.33 12.04 -3.75
C LYS A 790 36.84 12.21 -3.41
N LEU A 791 36.37 11.60 -2.33
CA LEU A 791 34.97 11.72 -1.89
C LEU A 791 34.63 13.16 -1.44
N ILE A 792 35.56 13.86 -0.78
CA ILE A 792 35.40 15.27 -0.39
C ILE A 792 35.36 16.19 -1.61
N ARG A 793 36.17 15.92 -2.64
CA ARG A 793 36.12 16.67 -3.90
C ARG A 793 34.80 16.49 -4.63
N GLU A 794 34.25 15.28 -4.67
CA GLU A 794 32.91 15.06 -5.21
C GLU A 794 31.83 15.77 -4.38
N HIS A 795 31.93 15.75 -3.05
CA HIS A 795 31.03 16.55 -2.20
C HIS A 795 31.09 18.04 -2.52
N LYS A 796 32.30 18.58 -2.68
CA LYS A 796 32.53 19.98 -3.01
C LYS A 796 31.90 20.33 -4.36
N LYS A 797 32.22 19.55 -5.40
CA LYS A 797 31.62 19.70 -6.74
C LYS A 797 30.09 19.67 -6.67
N TYR A 798 29.54 18.70 -5.94
CA TYR A 798 28.09 18.56 -5.77
C TYR A 798 27.46 19.75 -5.05
N SER A 799 28.13 20.29 -4.03
CA SER A 799 27.68 21.47 -3.28
C SER A 799 27.79 22.77 -4.07
N GLU A 800 28.72 22.85 -5.03
CA GLU A 800 28.85 23.98 -5.95
C GLU A 800 27.78 23.93 -7.05
N GLU A 801 27.50 22.74 -7.61
CA GLU A 801 26.45 22.54 -8.63
C GLU A 801 25.04 22.72 -8.05
N LYS A 802 24.81 22.24 -6.82
CA LYS A 802 23.51 22.26 -6.14
C LYS A 802 23.63 22.80 -4.72
N PRO A 803 23.85 24.11 -4.55
CA PRO A 803 24.07 24.71 -3.24
C PRO A 803 22.81 24.65 -2.38
N LYS A 804 21.62 24.86 -2.96
CA LYS A 804 20.35 24.82 -2.24
C LYS A 804 19.63 23.51 -2.55
N TYR A 805 19.24 22.80 -1.49
CA TYR A 805 18.50 21.56 -1.61
C TYR A 805 17.43 21.48 -0.50
N VAL A 806 16.43 20.64 -0.73
CA VAL A 806 15.33 20.43 0.21
C VAL A 806 15.68 19.27 1.13
N ARG A 807 15.30 19.37 2.41
CA ARG A 807 15.44 18.26 3.36
C ARG A 807 14.86 17.00 2.73
N ASN A 808 15.71 16.00 2.67
CA ASN A 808 15.46 14.63 2.23
C ASN A 808 15.20 14.45 0.72
N SER A 809 15.53 15.47 -0.10
CA SER A 809 15.71 15.25 -1.53
C SER A 809 16.85 14.27 -1.80
N MET A 810 16.97 13.78 -3.04
CA MET A 810 18.14 12.99 -3.44
C MET A 810 19.47 13.72 -3.18
N ASP A 811 19.48 15.05 -3.29
CA ASP A 811 20.66 15.83 -2.98
C ASP A 811 20.99 15.84 -1.48
N HIS A 812 19.96 15.85 -0.61
CA HIS A 812 20.16 15.64 0.83
C HIS A 812 20.69 14.24 1.12
N LEU A 813 20.12 13.21 0.49
CA LEU A 813 20.49 11.81 0.66
C LEU A 813 21.92 11.54 0.24
N ILE A 814 22.35 12.09 -0.90
CA ILE A 814 23.73 11.98 -1.36
C ILE A 814 24.70 12.53 -0.31
N LYS A 815 24.40 13.71 0.25
CA LYS A 815 25.23 14.31 1.31
C LYS A 815 25.22 13.49 2.61
N ILE A 816 24.07 12.93 2.99
CA ILE A 816 23.99 11.99 4.12
C ILE A 816 24.89 10.78 3.86
N ARG A 817 24.78 10.14 2.69
CA ARG A 817 25.57 8.94 2.33
C ARG A 817 27.06 9.23 2.33
N ILE A 818 27.49 10.36 1.77
CA ILE A 818 28.88 10.82 1.85
C ILE A 818 29.32 10.95 3.31
N GLY A 819 28.54 11.65 4.14
CA GLY A 819 28.86 11.83 5.57
C GLY A 819 29.00 10.52 6.33
N ARG A 820 28.12 9.54 6.05
CA ARG A 820 28.18 8.21 6.67
C ARG A 820 29.42 7.43 6.25
N ILE A 821 29.75 7.44 4.97
CA ILE A 821 30.97 6.78 4.45
C ILE A 821 32.20 7.41 5.10
N LEU A 822 32.26 8.74 5.19
CA LEU A 822 33.36 9.45 5.84
C LEU A 822 33.50 9.08 7.33
N LEU A 823 32.40 9.02 8.08
CA LEU A 823 32.41 8.58 9.49
C LEU A 823 32.85 7.12 9.67
N ALA A 824 32.66 6.28 8.65
CA ALA A 824 33.14 4.91 8.64
C ALA A 824 34.67 4.82 8.48
N CYS A 825 35.27 5.79 7.79
CA CYS A 825 36.69 5.79 7.46
C CYS A 825 37.55 5.95 8.73
N ARG A 826 38.44 4.98 8.96
CA ARG A 826 39.54 5.06 9.92
C ARG A 826 40.84 5.24 9.15
N THR A 827 41.60 6.28 9.49
CA THR A 827 42.93 6.52 8.92
C THR A 827 43.98 6.53 10.03
N THR A 828 45.20 6.15 9.71
CA THR A 828 46.35 6.33 10.59
C THR A 828 46.94 7.72 10.33
N ASN A 829 46.53 8.72 11.10
CA ASN A 829 47.15 10.05 11.17
C ASN A 829 47.31 10.81 9.84
N SER A 830 46.27 10.90 9.03
CA SER A 830 46.30 11.68 7.78
C SER A 830 45.26 12.79 7.82
N TRP A 831 45.68 14.03 8.06
CA TRP A 831 44.85 15.24 7.98
C TRP A 831 45.14 16.03 6.69
N GLU A 832 44.13 16.69 6.12
CA GLU A 832 44.28 17.71 5.07
C GLU A 832 43.41 18.91 5.35
N ASP A 833 43.94 20.11 5.13
CA ASP A 833 43.18 21.34 5.30
C ASP A 833 42.01 21.45 4.31
N GLU A 834 42.08 20.77 3.15
CA GLU A 834 40.98 20.69 2.17
C GLU A 834 39.72 20.07 2.79
N TRP A 835 39.83 19.24 3.83
CA TRP A 835 38.66 18.57 4.42
C TRP A 835 37.70 19.55 5.12
N TRP A 836 38.18 20.73 5.52
CA TRP A 836 37.33 21.79 6.07
C TRP A 836 36.25 22.26 5.10
N THR A 837 36.41 22.06 3.78
CA THR A 837 35.37 22.45 2.82
C THR A 837 34.04 21.73 3.04
N LEU A 838 34.05 20.57 3.72
CA LEU A 838 32.84 19.82 4.07
C LEU A 838 31.86 20.64 4.93
N VAL A 839 32.36 21.45 5.87
CA VAL A 839 31.50 22.21 6.81
C VAL A 839 31.31 23.68 6.40
N GLN A 840 31.94 24.10 5.30
CA GLN A 840 31.87 25.46 4.78
C GLN A 840 30.65 25.69 3.86
N ALA A 841 29.95 24.63 3.45
CA ALA A 841 28.76 24.73 2.62
C ALA A 841 27.64 25.47 3.37
N PRO A 842 27.20 26.67 2.93
CA PRO A 842 26.35 27.55 3.72
C PRO A 842 24.93 27.00 3.91
N TYR A 843 24.45 26.22 2.96
CA TYR A 843 23.08 25.71 2.89
C TYR A 843 22.92 24.26 3.35
N ASP A 844 24.00 23.63 3.83
CA ASP A 844 23.89 22.27 4.34
C ASP A 844 22.99 22.20 5.57
N HIS A 845 22.08 21.23 5.58
CA HIS A 845 21.23 20.98 6.72
C HIS A 845 22.06 20.63 7.97
N PRO A 846 21.60 20.99 9.19
CA PRO A 846 22.37 20.79 10.43
C PRO A 846 22.85 19.36 10.67
N ASN A 847 22.05 18.36 10.26
CA ASN A 847 22.39 16.94 10.37
C ASN A 847 23.56 16.53 9.46
N VAL A 848 23.60 17.03 8.22
CA VAL A 848 24.70 16.84 7.28
C VAL A 848 25.96 17.51 7.82
N LYS A 849 25.86 18.78 8.23
CA LYS A 849 27.00 19.52 8.82
C LYS A 849 27.58 18.80 10.02
N TYR A 850 26.74 18.32 10.93
CA TYR A 850 27.21 17.63 12.12
C TYR A 850 27.92 16.30 11.82
N MET A 851 27.47 15.53 10.82
CA MET A 851 28.19 14.32 10.38
C MET A 851 29.60 14.67 9.89
N TYR A 852 29.74 15.75 9.13
CA TYR A 852 31.04 16.24 8.68
C TYR A 852 31.90 16.77 9.83
N GLU A 853 31.32 17.47 10.80
CA GLU A 853 32.03 17.93 12.00
C GLU A 853 32.55 16.77 12.84
N CYS A 854 31.75 15.72 13.01
CA CYS A 854 32.16 14.48 13.66
C CYS A 854 33.33 13.85 12.93
N PHE A 855 33.27 13.76 11.61
CA PHE A 855 34.37 13.27 10.79
C PHE A 855 35.64 14.13 10.97
N LEU A 856 35.53 15.46 10.90
CA LEU A 856 36.67 16.35 11.10
C LEU A 856 37.29 16.18 12.49
N ALA A 857 36.49 16.17 13.55
CA ALA A 857 36.98 15.95 14.91
C ALA A 857 37.71 14.59 15.05
N GLN A 858 37.20 13.54 14.39
CA GLN A 858 37.82 12.21 14.39
C GLN A 858 39.20 12.15 13.72
N HIS A 859 39.52 13.04 12.77
CA HIS A 859 40.77 12.97 12.02
C HIS A 859 41.71 14.18 12.16
N ILE A 860 41.21 15.34 12.58
CA ILE A 860 42.04 16.54 12.76
C ILE A 860 43.09 16.34 13.86
N THR A 861 44.25 16.99 13.69
CA THR A 861 45.30 17.04 14.71
C THR A 861 45.08 18.24 15.64
N TYR A 862 45.63 18.17 16.84
CA TYR A 862 45.56 19.28 17.81
C TYR A 862 46.11 20.58 17.21
N ASP A 863 47.28 20.52 16.58
CA ASP A 863 47.94 21.70 15.99
C ASP A 863 47.12 22.32 14.87
N ALA A 864 46.53 21.50 13.99
CA ALA A 864 45.68 21.98 12.89
C ALA A 864 44.40 22.66 13.42
N LEU A 865 43.77 22.07 14.45
CA LEU A 865 42.58 22.64 15.08
C LEU A 865 42.90 23.95 15.82
N MET A 866 44.03 24.01 16.52
CA MET A 866 44.51 25.21 17.19
C MET A 866 44.95 26.30 16.21
N GLY A 867 45.46 25.93 15.04
CA GLY A 867 45.73 26.86 13.94
C GLY A 867 44.45 27.53 13.45
N ARG A 868 43.40 26.74 13.20
CA ARG A 868 42.08 27.26 12.79
C ARG A 868 41.39 28.10 13.85
N LEU A 869 41.54 27.76 15.13
CA LEU A 869 41.02 28.59 16.21
C LEU A 869 41.64 29.99 16.26
N ARG A 870 42.90 30.15 15.85
CA ARG A 870 43.55 31.48 15.79
C ARG A 870 42.97 32.37 14.69
N THR A 871 42.37 31.78 13.66
CA THR A 871 41.70 32.51 12.58
C THR A 871 40.20 32.65 12.81
N PHE A 872 39.71 32.33 14.01
CA PHE A 872 38.27 32.31 14.33
C PHE A 872 37.57 33.65 14.03
N GLY A 873 38.23 34.78 14.34
CA GLY A 873 37.70 36.12 14.06
C GLY A 873 37.50 36.41 12.57
N GLU A 874 38.25 35.76 11.69
CA GLU A 874 38.26 35.96 10.24
C GLU A 874 37.30 35.02 9.49
N GLU A 875 36.74 34.01 10.17
CA GLU A 875 35.84 33.03 9.58
C GLU A 875 34.41 33.59 9.38
N HIS A 876 33.68 33.01 8.43
CA HIS A 876 32.26 33.32 8.24
C HIS A 876 31.41 32.80 9.41
N GLU A 877 30.29 33.45 9.77
CA GLU A 877 29.46 33.06 10.95
C GLU A 877 29.05 31.58 10.95
N ASN A 878 28.63 31.04 9.80
CA ASN A 878 28.31 29.61 9.66
C ASN A 878 29.51 28.67 9.89
N ASN A 879 30.74 29.13 9.60
CA ASN A 879 31.96 28.37 9.82
C ASN A 879 32.37 28.42 11.29
N LYS A 880 32.16 29.56 11.97
CA LYS A 880 32.43 29.73 13.40
C LYS A 880 31.65 28.73 14.24
N LEU A 881 30.35 28.54 13.96
CA LEU A 881 29.53 27.52 14.63
C LEU A 881 30.06 26.09 14.41
N SER A 882 30.46 25.77 13.17
CA SER A 882 31.02 24.47 12.82
C SER A 882 32.37 24.22 13.53
N LEU A 883 33.22 25.24 13.62
CA LEU A 883 34.48 25.18 14.35
C LEU A 883 34.27 24.98 15.86
N ILE A 884 33.32 25.70 16.49
CA ILE A 884 32.94 25.49 17.90
C ILE A 884 32.51 24.03 18.13
N SER A 885 31.71 23.47 17.22
CA SER A 885 31.27 22.07 17.23
C SER A 885 32.42 21.09 17.18
N VAL A 886 33.32 21.26 16.21
CA VAL A 886 34.47 20.37 16.00
C VAL A 886 35.37 20.39 17.23
N VAL A 887 35.60 21.57 17.83
CA VAL A 887 36.33 21.70 19.09
C VAL A 887 35.65 20.94 20.22
N HIS A 888 34.34 21.10 20.36
CA HIS A 888 33.59 20.40 21.40
C HIS A 888 33.68 18.88 21.26
N ILE A 889 33.42 18.36 20.06
CA ILE A 889 33.50 16.94 19.75
C ILE A 889 34.94 16.44 19.97
N TYR A 890 35.96 17.20 19.54
CA TYR A 890 37.36 16.83 19.69
C TYR A 890 37.77 16.70 21.17
N ILE A 891 37.36 17.66 22.00
CA ILE A 891 37.60 17.64 23.45
C ILE A 891 37.00 16.39 24.08
N ASP A 892 35.74 16.08 23.75
CA ASP A 892 35.02 14.98 24.37
C ASP A 892 35.49 13.59 23.88
N THR A 893 36.02 13.51 22.65
CA THR A 893 36.35 12.21 22.01
C THR A 893 37.83 11.83 22.02
N LYS A 894 38.76 12.79 22.03
CA LYS A 894 40.20 12.53 21.82
C LYS A 894 41.12 12.95 22.95
N LEU A 895 40.75 13.98 23.69
CA LEU A 895 41.65 14.54 24.68
C LEU A 895 41.38 13.85 26.03
N SER A 896 42.42 13.28 26.64
CA SER A 896 42.38 12.65 27.97
C SER A 896 42.99 13.52 29.06
N SER A 897 43.55 14.67 28.66
CA SER A 897 44.33 15.59 29.50
C SER A 897 43.53 16.84 29.82
N PHE A 898 43.27 17.06 31.12
CA PHE A 898 42.51 18.19 31.64
C PHE A 898 43.15 19.56 31.31
N GLU A 899 44.48 19.64 31.27
CA GLU A 899 45.18 20.91 30.99
C GLU A 899 45.09 21.30 29.50
N THR A 900 45.10 20.31 28.61
CA THR A 900 44.91 20.54 27.16
C THR A 900 43.47 20.96 26.85
N TRP A 901 42.48 20.45 27.61
CA TRP A 901 41.09 20.91 27.53
C TRP A 901 40.94 22.38 27.90
N LYS A 902 41.51 22.79 29.04
CA LYS A 902 41.42 24.18 29.53
C LYS A 902 42.00 25.17 28.53
N GLU A 903 43.16 24.87 27.95
CA GLU A 903 43.79 25.75 26.97
C GLU A 903 42.89 25.98 25.75
N MET A 904 42.28 24.92 25.19
CA MET A 904 41.35 25.04 24.06
C MET A 904 40.09 25.83 24.43
N ILE A 905 39.50 25.57 25.60
CA ILE A 905 38.27 26.25 26.05
C ILE A 905 38.55 27.74 26.30
N MET A 906 39.64 28.05 27.01
CA MET A 906 40.04 29.44 27.28
C MET A 906 40.30 30.21 25.98
N LYS A 907 40.94 29.55 25.01
CA LYS A 907 41.17 30.16 23.69
C LYS A 907 39.87 30.36 22.92
N LEU A 908 38.97 29.38 22.90
CA LEU A 908 37.67 29.51 22.27
C LEU A 908 36.86 30.67 22.88
N GLN A 909 36.87 30.80 24.21
CA GLN A 909 36.21 31.91 24.90
C GLN A 909 36.80 33.25 24.50
N LEU A 910 38.13 33.39 24.55
CA LEU A 910 38.82 34.62 24.16
C LEU A 910 38.46 35.02 22.72
N GLU A 911 38.51 34.09 21.78
CA GLU A 911 38.22 34.36 20.36
C GLU A 911 36.74 34.68 20.12
N THR A 912 35.80 34.04 20.84
CA THR A 912 34.37 34.38 20.75
C THR A 912 34.01 35.72 21.40
N GLU A 913 34.72 36.13 22.45
CA GLU A 913 34.62 37.46 23.05
C GLU A 913 35.11 38.53 22.08
N ILE A 914 36.27 38.30 21.44
CA ILE A 914 36.85 39.18 20.42
C ILE A 914 35.93 39.30 19.19
N SER A 915 35.24 38.22 18.80
CA SER A 915 34.34 38.23 17.65
C SER A 915 33.01 38.95 17.90
N GLY A 916 32.68 39.34 19.13
CA GLY A 916 31.46 40.09 19.48
C GLY A 916 30.13 39.34 19.35
N SER A 917 30.14 38.04 19.05
CA SER A 917 28.91 37.25 18.86
C SER A 917 28.41 36.69 20.20
N GLN A 918 27.31 37.25 20.72
CA GLN A 918 26.69 36.79 21.97
C GLN A 918 26.26 35.31 21.91
N LEU A 919 25.87 34.83 20.72
CA LEU A 919 25.47 33.44 20.51
C LEU A 919 26.68 32.50 20.64
N HIS A 920 27.80 32.83 19.99
CA HIS A 920 29.03 32.02 20.06
C HIS A 920 29.64 32.02 21.46
N HIS A 921 29.64 33.17 22.13
CA HIS A 921 30.10 33.29 23.51
C HIS A 921 29.24 32.44 24.47
N ARG A 922 27.91 32.41 24.27
CA ARG A 922 27.01 31.51 25.03
C ARG A 922 27.34 30.04 24.79
N TYR A 923 27.62 29.63 23.56
CA TYR A 923 28.01 28.24 23.26
C TYR A 923 29.39 27.88 23.84
N ALA A 924 30.38 28.77 23.76
CA ALA A 924 31.69 28.56 24.39
C ALA A 924 31.58 28.41 25.92
N ASN A 925 30.71 29.23 26.56
CA ASN A 925 30.43 29.13 27.98
C ASN A 925 29.65 27.85 28.34
N LEU A 926 28.76 27.38 27.47
CA LEU A 926 28.08 26.08 27.64
C LEU A 926 29.08 24.93 27.62
N ILE A 927 30.03 24.93 26.69
CA ILE A 927 31.10 23.92 26.63
C ILE A 927 31.94 23.98 27.91
N ARG A 928 32.34 25.17 28.37
CA ARG A 928 33.07 25.34 29.64
C ARG A 928 32.29 24.79 30.83
N ASN A 929 31.02 25.16 30.95
CA ASN A 929 30.15 24.71 32.03
C ASN A 929 29.96 23.19 31.98
N HIS A 930 29.82 22.63 30.79
CA HIS A 930 29.66 21.19 30.56
C HIS A 930 30.91 20.41 30.98
N VAL A 931 32.10 20.87 30.57
CA VAL A 931 33.39 20.24 30.94
C VAL A 931 33.70 20.39 32.44
N SER A 932 33.09 21.37 33.13
CA SER A 932 33.32 21.65 34.55
C SER A 932 32.39 20.93 35.54
N ARG A 933 31.30 20.29 35.07
CA ARG A 933 30.28 19.67 35.95
C ARG A 933 30.53 18.19 36.18
N SER A 934 30.11 17.69 37.34
CA SER A 934 30.10 16.24 37.63
C SER A 934 28.99 15.53 36.83
N GLU A 935 29.15 14.24 36.51
CA GLU A 935 28.17 13.44 35.74
C GLU A 935 26.74 13.54 36.32
N LYS A 936 26.63 13.66 37.65
CA LYS A 936 25.36 13.75 38.39
C LYS A 936 24.63 15.10 38.24
N GLU A 937 25.36 16.19 38.00
CA GLU A 937 24.78 17.54 37.82
C GLU A 937 24.35 17.80 36.38
N ILE A 938 24.94 17.08 35.42
CA ILE A 938 24.58 17.15 34.01
C ILE A 938 23.21 16.50 33.79
N GLU A 939 22.88 15.42 34.52
CA GLU A 939 21.56 14.77 34.51
C GLU A 939 20.42 15.74 34.88
N ASN A 940 20.61 16.59 35.90
CA ASN A 940 19.63 17.63 36.26
C ASN A 940 19.57 18.81 35.27
N THR A 941 20.65 19.06 34.53
CA THR A 941 20.67 20.11 33.49
C THR A 941 19.99 19.63 32.19
N ARG A 942 19.89 18.31 32.01
CA ARG A 942 19.32 17.62 30.84
C ARG A 942 17.86 18.00 30.59
N GLU A 943 17.06 18.16 31.65
CA GLU A 943 15.65 18.57 31.61
C GLU A 943 15.47 20.01 31.11
N GLN A 944 16.34 20.93 31.51
CA GLN A 944 16.25 22.34 31.12
C GLN A 944 16.72 22.58 29.69
N ILE A 945 17.65 21.77 29.17
CA ILE A 945 18.22 21.97 27.82
C ILE A 945 17.32 21.36 26.72
N LEU A 946 16.57 20.29 26.99
CA LEU A 946 15.64 19.71 26.01
C LEU A 946 14.43 20.62 25.71
N ILE A 947 14.03 21.47 26.65
CA ILE A 947 12.85 22.35 26.55
C ILE A 947 13.17 23.67 25.81
N TYR A 948 14.45 24.06 25.72
CA TYR A 948 14.84 25.44 25.34
C TYR A 948 15.46 25.63 23.96
N TYR A 949 15.85 24.58 23.24
CA TYR A 949 16.67 24.74 22.03
C TYR A 949 15.97 24.27 20.75
N GLU A 950 15.88 25.20 19.78
CA GLU A 950 15.60 24.91 18.37
C GLU A 950 16.65 23.95 17.76
N ASP A 951 16.40 23.45 16.54
CA ASP A 951 17.17 22.42 15.79
C ASP A 951 18.72 22.51 15.91
N GLU A 952 19.30 23.67 16.22
CA GLU A 952 20.76 23.90 16.33
C GLU A 952 21.38 23.57 17.70
N GLY A 953 20.63 23.61 18.81
CA GLY A 953 21.21 23.38 20.15
C GLY A 953 21.45 21.89 20.48
N ILE A 954 20.68 21.00 19.85
CA ILE A 954 20.84 19.54 19.93
C ILE A 954 22.26 19.12 19.53
N ARG A 955 22.86 19.84 18.58
CA ARG A 955 24.22 19.65 18.06
C ARG A 955 25.30 19.65 19.14
N PHE A 956 25.13 20.46 20.19
CA PHE A 956 26.11 20.60 21.26
C PHE A 956 25.86 19.65 22.44
N LEU A 957 24.70 18.99 22.50
CA LEU A 957 24.40 17.96 23.51
C LEU A 957 24.77 16.55 23.07
N LEU A 958 24.82 16.31 21.76
CA LEU A 958 25.05 14.98 21.22
C LEU A 958 26.39 14.34 21.63
N PRO A 959 27.55 15.02 21.60
CA PRO A 959 28.84 14.42 21.97
C PRO A 959 28.80 13.67 23.30
N HIS A 960 28.13 14.25 24.30
CA HIS A 960 28.00 13.65 25.62
C HIS A 960 27.11 12.39 25.66
N LEU A 961 25.98 12.40 24.94
CA LEU A 961 25.12 11.20 24.80
C LEU A 961 25.88 10.01 24.20
N ILE A 962 26.90 10.32 23.39
CA ILE A 962 27.71 9.36 22.65
C ILE A 962 28.79 8.77 23.55
N ARG A 963 29.43 9.61 24.38
CA ARG A 963 30.41 9.19 25.37
C ARG A 963 29.82 8.20 26.38
N LEU A 964 28.57 8.40 26.79
CA LEU A 964 27.86 7.50 27.70
C LEU A 964 27.55 6.12 27.10
N GLN A 965 27.59 5.97 25.78
CA GLN A 965 27.15 4.76 25.07
C GLN A 965 28.30 3.94 24.44
N ASN A 966 29.57 4.30 24.70
CA ASN A 966 30.74 3.57 24.18
C ASN A 966 30.66 3.25 22.67
N GLY A 967 30.31 4.22 21.81
CA GLY A 967 30.31 3.97 20.37
C GLY A 967 30.06 5.18 19.48
N HIS A 968 31.08 5.61 18.73
CA HIS A 968 30.97 6.63 17.66
C HIS A 968 30.03 6.24 16.50
N LEU A 969 29.63 4.97 16.42
CA LEU A 969 28.67 4.45 15.44
C LEU A 969 27.21 4.76 15.78
N ILE A 970 26.89 4.82 17.07
CA ILE A 970 25.52 5.03 17.57
C ILE A 970 25.06 6.46 17.24
N VAL A 971 26.03 7.38 17.22
CA VAL A 971 25.93 8.81 16.85
C VAL A 971 25.14 9.05 15.57
N SER A 972 25.56 8.43 14.46
CA SER A 972 24.96 8.68 13.15
C SER A 972 23.51 8.23 13.11
N ASN A 973 23.19 7.08 13.73
CA ASN A 973 21.82 6.57 13.74
C ASN A 973 20.92 7.42 14.66
N THR A 974 21.41 7.85 15.82
CA THR A 974 20.68 8.76 16.72
C THR A 974 20.47 10.14 16.09
N LEU A 975 21.45 10.67 15.37
CA LEU A 975 21.32 11.91 14.60
C LEU A 975 20.24 11.79 13.54
N LEU A 976 20.32 10.76 12.70
CA LEU A 976 19.41 10.57 11.58
C LEU A 976 17.96 10.40 12.08
N ASN A 977 17.78 9.69 13.19
CA ASN A 977 16.48 9.56 13.86
C ASN A 977 15.98 10.91 14.43
N LYS A 978 16.80 11.62 15.20
CA LYS A 978 16.42 12.92 15.80
C LYS A 978 16.30 14.07 14.81
N THR A 979 16.91 13.96 13.64
CA THR A 979 16.93 15.00 12.60
C THR A 979 16.12 14.62 11.36
N PHE A 980 15.14 13.73 11.51
CA PHE A 980 14.16 13.40 10.46
C PHE A 980 14.83 13.04 9.12
N ALA A 981 15.94 12.31 9.15
CA ALA A 981 16.46 11.70 7.95
C ALA A 981 15.44 10.68 7.40
N PRO A 982 15.66 10.11 6.20
CA PRO A 982 14.79 9.05 5.69
C PRO A 982 14.98 7.76 6.47
N SER A 983 13.90 7.06 6.84
CA SER A 983 13.99 5.80 7.59
C SER A 983 14.91 4.79 6.91
N SER A 984 14.94 4.74 5.56
CA SER A 984 15.90 3.94 4.78
C SER A 984 17.36 4.17 5.16
N GLU A 985 17.68 5.30 5.79
CA GLU A 985 19.02 5.67 6.23
C GLU A 985 19.27 5.44 7.75
N TYR A 986 18.33 4.98 8.60
CA TYR A 986 18.61 4.73 10.05
C TYR A 986 17.71 3.67 10.73
N TRP A 987 18.03 3.35 11.99
CA TRP A 987 17.39 2.28 12.79
C TRP A 987 16.11 2.71 13.50
N ASP A 988 15.15 1.79 13.57
CA ASP A 988 14.10 1.77 14.59
C ASP A 988 14.29 0.52 15.46
N HIS A 989 14.53 0.69 16.77
CA HIS A 989 14.60 -0.41 17.72
C HIS A 989 13.45 -0.23 18.71
N ASP A 990 12.56 -1.20 18.82
CA ASP A 990 11.54 -1.23 19.88
C ASP A 990 12.17 -1.17 21.29
N GLU A 991 13.43 -1.61 21.45
CA GLU A 991 14.16 -1.45 22.72
C GLU A 991 14.45 0.02 23.07
N TRP A 992 14.46 0.96 22.11
CA TRP A 992 14.60 2.38 22.46
C TRP A 992 13.35 2.89 23.18
N ARG A 993 12.14 2.40 22.86
CA ARG A 993 10.94 2.75 23.64
C ARG A 993 10.97 2.16 25.05
N GLU A 994 11.58 0.99 25.23
CA GLU A 994 11.80 0.37 26.56
C GLU A 994 12.95 1.03 27.35
N LEU A 995 14.04 1.44 26.69
CA LEU A 995 15.17 2.17 27.28
C LEU A 995 14.84 3.63 27.58
N LEU A 996 13.93 4.24 26.81
CA LEU A 996 13.39 5.58 27.05
C LEU A 996 12.13 5.55 27.92
N LYS A 997 11.57 4.37 28.24
CA LYS A 997 10.38 4.21 29.10
C LYS A 997 10.52 4.88 30.48
N PRO A 998 11.70 4.91 31.13
CA PRO A 998 11.90 5.69 32.35
C PRO A 998 11.80 7.22 32.16
N LEU A 999 11.89 7.71 30.92
CA LEU A 999 11.79 9.12 30.54
C LEU A 999 10.37 9.53 30.11
N ILE A 1000 9.45 8.57 29.94
CA ILE A 1000 8.05 8.81 29.50
C ILE A 1000 7.12 9.38 30.60
N PRO A 1001 7.27 9.06 31.91
CA PRO A 1001 6.42 9.65 32.95
C PRO A 1001 6.48 11.19 33.03
N TRP A 1002 7.54 11.81 32.52
CA TRP A 1002 7.82 13.23 32.76
C TRP A 1002 7.25 14.19 31.70
N LEU A 1003 6.49 13.69 30.71
CA LEU A 1003 5.77 14.53 29.72
C LEU A 1003 4.29 14.78 30.07
N GLY A 1004 3.90 14.49 31.31
CA GLY A 1004 2.63 14.93 31.88
C GLY A 1004 1.95 13.82 32.66
N ASP A 1005 2.36 13.65 33.92
CA ASP A 1005 1.49 13.04 34.92
C ASP A 1005 0.34 14.02 35.20
N ASP A 1006 -0.88 13.57 34.97
CA ASP A 1006 -1.87 13.64 36.04
C ASP A 1006 -2.14 12.21 36.46
N ASP A 1007 -1.52 11.85 37.58
CA ASP A 1007 -1.89 10.74 38.43
C ASP A 1007 -3.40 10.74 38.70
N ASN A 1008 -4.08 9.69 38.22
CA ASN A 1008 -5.13 8.96 38.94
C ASN A 1008 -5.81 7.97 37.97
N VAL A 1009 -5.22 6.79 37.79
CA VAL A 1009 -5.99 5.55 37.50
C VAL A 1009 -5.21 4.35 38.07
N GLU A 1010 -5.23 4.21 39.39
CA GLU A 1010 -5.49 2.89 40.00
C GLU A 1010 -6.87 2.97 40.67
N GLU A 1011 -7.92 2.89 39.84
CA GLU A 1011 -9.24 2.33 40.14
C GLU A 1011 -9.97 2.00 38.83
#